data_AF-A0A9D5VPK1-F1
#
_entry.id   AF-A0A9D5VPK1-F1
#
_cell.length_a   1.000
_cell.length_b   1.000
_cell.length_c   1.000
_cell.angle_alpha   90.00
_cell.angle_beta   90.00
_cell.angle_gamma   90.00
#
_symmetry.space_group_name_H-M   'P 1'
#
loop_
_entity.id
_entity.type
_entity.pdbx_description
1 polymer ?
#
loop_
_entity_poly.entity_id
_entity_poly.type
_entity_poly.pdbx_seq_one_letter_code
_entity_poly.pdbx_strand_id
1 'polypeptide(L)'
;MNIKNWFHLLWAGVLLLVQATYGANLMDPKLSSDEERVAYLLYLKAQVPDLFAEAATYGVDLFKILQKQEDLLQKLKDHQEYNLSQQKRAELVSIDIKAKQDTKTVTMILDPEALKVYRQKLIDFASHELEELEDLEDLDGKDKITLKEYLSKKIKSSMAEINFNTDLLLPSIVQEIDSIKKNKNEFMHKSFEEKMKELEQALKDPLQDSLKKFNFKAYGLSNEISAKDFIDALKRNHDGPEKIKQLLTLAIFLQEQWGSDNENYKKQEVLAELGRLDESRLDYLKEEANLIKVLGEFVPEKVTDKAMKKNSLAKMIAADYTSLSNKKVALVEKSVGQLTLKEVPPYIGIYRGFVGGDCSSDYSALYANGPSDRVFFIYDDKGKVKGYAAGTIVDVQGEPAFYLHTIAGKKLGGKETTLILEGLSQEIKALSANKLVLPQKDKVSSLINYSAIKETILSNIAGKTVIPITYRPLDQQIRSAFLDPTSKAAYDQVATNTHCLIYEKNEKMGKLETTTTPAIFSPFSKEDKGDKLDRFLFALDLASIDREDTALKILKEFNINDIAKVKKINKLLHNRDHQSLGKYVAILGGVLKEHGIHFKEALERRGDLFDIGILNASDSMSESNSARSSKIFSKMYKKEEFEELNKIFLGSDQKYSALNNNTSFKNQFLKLCSKFDHQKEVTDEELNDFFEDLTSVGTFPFLSHELVQACVNLLAKDSEILFSKLRLFKQGVVPFLPKIPQFVEKITQAIHQGTVDKEIAWFVLSQPHWKEHPEWVEALIKKGTVDKEIAQYVLSKPHWNEHPELVEALIKKGTVDKK
;
A
#
# COMPACT_ATOMS: atom_id res chain seq x y z
N MET A 1 12.84 -68.76 19.37
CA MET A 1 12.79 -67.48 18.64
C MET A 1 14.14 -66.78 18.84
N ASN A 2 14.90 -66.50 17.78
CA ASN A 2 16.29 -66.02 17.90
C ASN A 2 16.33 -64.50 18.20
N ILE A 3 17.33 -64.02 18.94
CA ILE A 3 17.52 -62.61 19.34
C ILE A 3 17.46 -61.66 18.14
N LYS A 4 17.93 -62.09 16.96
CA LYS A 4 17.79 -61.34 15.70
C LYS A 4 16.33 -61.02 15.33
N ASN A 5 15.39 -61.95 15.54
CA ASN A 5 13.98 -61.72 15.24
C ASN A 5 13.34 -60.74 16.24
N TRP A 6 13.79 -60.76 17.49
CA TRP A 6 13.40 -59.75 18.48
C TRP A 6 13.92 -58.36 18.10
N PHE A 7 15.17 -58.25 17.65
CA PHE A 7 15.74 -56.98 17.22
C PHE A 7 15.01 -56.41 16.00
N HIS A 8 14.65 -57.24 15.02
CA HIS A 8 13.86 -56.80 13.87
C HIS A 8 12.41 -56.43 14.23
N LEU A 9 11.76 -57.16 15.14
CA LEU A 9 10.42 -56.80 15.63
C LEU A 9 10.45 -55.51 16.45
N LEU A 10 11.48 -55.30 17.27
CA LEU A 10 11.65 -54.08 18.05
C LEU A 10 11.93 -52.88 17.13
N TRP A 11 12.80 -53.04 16.12
CA TRP A 11 13.06 -52.01 15.12
C TRP A 11 11.83 -51.70 14.27
N ALA A 12 11.09 -52.71 13.81
CA ALA A 12 9.84 -52.51 13.07
C ALA A 12 8.78 -51.84 13.95
N GLY A 13 8.69 -52.20 15.23
CA GLY A 13 7.80 -51.57 16.20
C GLY A 13 8.14 -50.11 16.46
N VAL A 14 9.44 -49.77 16.61
CA VAL A 14 9.91 -48.38 16.72
C VAL A 14 9.64 -47.62 15.42
N LEU A 15 9.89 -48.20 14.25
CA LEU A 15 9.61 -47.55 12.97
C LEU A 15 8.10 -47.28 12.78
N LEU A 16 7.25 -48.23 13.15
CA LEU A 16 5.79 -48.08 13.11
C LEU A 16 5.29 -47.05 14.12
N LEU A 17 5.87 -46.98 15.32
CA LEU A 17 5.57 -45.93 16.33
C LEU A 17 6.01 -44.55 15.86
N VAL A 18 7.18 -44.46 15.23
CA VAL A 18 7.67 -43.23 14.59
C VAL A 18 6.72 -42.84 13.44
N GLN A 19 6.41 -43.73 12.50
CA GLN A 19 5.47 -43.43 11.41
C GLN A 19 4.07 -43.05 11.89
N ALA A 20 3.55 -43.70 12.93
CA ALA A 20 2.25 -43.38 13.52
C ALA A 20 2.23 -42.01 14.21
N THR A 21 3.34 -41.59 14.83
CA THR A 21 3.44 -40.26 15.47
C THR A 21 3.63 -39.14 14.45
N TYR A 22 4.37 -39.37 13.36
CA TYR A 22 4.55 -38.36 12.30
C TYR A 22 3.27 -38.13 11.48
N GLY A 23 2.49 -39.17 11.18
CA GLY A 23 1.21 -39.03 10.47
C GLY A 23 0.14 -38.27 11.27
N ALA A 24 0.21 -38.30 12.61
CA ALA A 24 -0.70 -37.57 13.50
C ALA A 24 -0.37 -36.06 13.61
N ASN A 25 0.86 -35.65 13.25
CA ASN A 25 1.36 -34.28 13.40
C ASN A 25 1.00 -33.32 12.24
N LEU A 26 0.28 -33.79 11.22
CA LEU A 26 -0.17 -32.95 10.10
C LEU A 26 -1.52 -32.26 10.39
N MET A 27 -2.23 -32.64 11.45
CA MET A 27 -3.47 -31.97 11.85
C MET A 27 -3.20 -30.84 12.84
N ASP A 28 -3.93 -29.73 12.69
CA ASP A 28 -3.89 -28.65 13.68
C ASP A 28 -4.19 -29.17 15.08
N PRO A 29 -3.53 -28.61 16.11
CA PRO A 29 -3.93 -28.84 17.48
C PRO A 29 -5.40 -28.41 17.66
N LYS A 30 -6.16 -29.16 18.47
CA LYS A 30 -7.50 -28.71 18.85
C LYS A 30 -7.37 -27.52 19.81
N LEU A 31 -7.62 -26.33 19.29
CA LEU A 31 -7.61 -25.06 20.02
C LEU A 31 -9.03 -24.81 20.55
N SER A 32 -9.17 -24.87 21.87
CA SER A 32 -10.46 -24.82 22.56
C SER A 32 -10.70 -23.51 23.31
N SER A 33 -9.65 -22.70 23.49
CA SER A 33 -9.70 -21.41 24.15
C SER A 33 -8.91 -20.35 23.39
N ASP A 34 -9.17 -19.08 23.69
CA ASP A 34 -8.42 -17.97 23.09
C ASP A 34 -6.95 -17.97 23.52
N GLU A 35 -6.65 -18.40 24.75
CA GLU A 35 -5.27 -18.57 25.23
C GLU A 35 -4.51 -19.62 24.40
N GLU A 36 -5.16 -20.75 24.07
CA GLU A 36 -4.56 -21.77 23.20
C GLU A 36 -4.31 -21.23 21.79
N ARG A 37 -5.24 -20.43 21.24
CA ARG A 37 -5.07 -19.77 19.94
C ARG A 37 -3.90 -18.79 19.93
N VAL A 38 -3.74 -18.03 21.01
CA VAL A 38 -2.64 -17.07 21.15
C VAL A 38 -1.30 -17.78 21.24
N ALA A 39 -1.20 -18.82 22.09
CA ALA A 39 -0.02 -19.67 22.17
C ALA A 39 0.34 -20.25 20.79
N TYR A 40 -0.68 -20.71 20.05
CA TYR A 40 -0.49 -21.23 18.72
C TYR A 40 0.00 -20.18 17.71
N LEU A 41 -0.57 -18.97 17.72
CA LEU A 41 -0.10 -17.87 16.87
C LEU A 41 1.34 -17.47 17.17
N LEU A 42 1.79 -17.57 18.43
CA LEU A 42 3.17 -17.30 18.82
C LEU A 42 4.13 -18.39 18.35
N TYR A 43 3.71 -19.64 18.46
CA TYR A 43 4.41 -20.76 17.83
C TYR A 43 4.54 -20.53 16.31
N LEU A 44 3.45 -20.09 15.64
CA LEU A 44 3.46 -19.77 14.22
C LEU A 44 4.37 -18.59 13.89
N LYS A 45 4.45 -17.56 14.73
CA LYS A 45 5.38 -16.42 14.56
C LYS A 45 6.83 -16.88 14.48
N ALA A 46 7.22 -17.89 15.25
CA ALA A 46 8.59 -18.45 15.17
C ALA A 46 8.89 -19.07 13.78
N GLN A 47 7.84 -19.53 13.08
CA GLN A 47 7.94 -20.11 11.73
C GLN A 47 7.69 -19.05 10.63
N VAL A 48 6.93 -18.00 10.95
CA VAL A 48 6.52 -16.89 10.09
C VAL A 48 6.89 -15.58 10.82
N PRO A 49 8.16 -15.13 10.77
CA PRO A 49 8.65 -14.04 11.62
C PRO A 49 7.86 -12.73 11.50
N ASP A 50 7.37 -12.43 10.30
CA ASP A 50 6.65 -11.20 9.96
C ASP A 50 5.11 -11.35 10.09
N LEU A 51 4.60 -12.48 10.64
CA LEU A 51 3.17 -12.83 10.70
C LEU A 51 2.30 -11.69 11.22
N PHE A 52 2.67 -11.14 12.38
CA PHE A 52 1.87 -10.11 13.05
C PHE A 52 2.00 -8.74 12.41
N ALA A 53 3.20 -8.36 11.97
CA ALA A 53 3.42 -7.07 11.32
C ALA A 53 2.67 -7.00 9.98
N GLU A 54 2.71 -8.08 9.18
CA GLU A 54 2.02 -8.13 7.90
C GLU A 54 0.50 -8.28 8.10
N ALA A 55 0.04 -9.09 9.06
CA ALA A 55 -1.40 -9.16 9.41
C ALA A 55 -1.94 -7.80 9.86
N ALA A 56 -1.19 -7.06 10.67
CA ALA A 56 -1.50 -5.70 11.06
C ALA A 56 -1.58 -4.76 9.85
N THR A 57 -0.58 -4.82 8.97
CA THR A 57 -0.48 -3.98 7.77
C THR A 57 -1.67 -4.16 6.83
N TYR A 58 -2.15 -5.39 6.67
CA TYR A 58 -3.28 -5.71 5.78
C TYR A 58 -4.63 -5.77 6.50
N GLY A 59 -4.70 -5.50 7.80
CA GLY A 59 -5.94 -5.57 8.58
C GLY A 59 -6.52 -6.99 8.67
N VAL A 60 -5.66 -8.01 8.63
CA VAL A 60 -6.08 -9.42 8.59
C VAL A 60 -6.36 -9.95 10.00
N ASP A 61 -7.53 -10.56 10.16
CA ASP A 61 -7.92 -11.20 11.40
C ASP A 61 -7.39 -12.62 11.52
N LEU A 62 -6.23 -12.78 12.19
CA LEU A 62 -5.58 -14.08 12.39
C LEU A 62 -6.46 -15.10 13.14
N PHE A 63 -7.33 -14.65 14.06
CA PHE A 63 -8.26 -15.55 14.75
C PHE A 63 -9.33 -16.08 13.80
N LYS A 64 -9.78 -15.25 12.86
CA LYS A 64 -10.72 -15.67 11.82
C LYS A 64 -10.07 -16.66 10.86
N ILE A 65 -8.80 -16.48 10.50
CA ILE A 65 -8.05 -17.47 9.71
C ILE A 65 -7.98 -18.80 10.47
N LEU A 66 -7.63 -18.79 11.76
CA LEU A 66 -7.61 -20.00 12.59
C LEU A 66 -8.98 -20.68 12.64
N GLN A 67 -10.06 -19.94 12.88
CA GLN A 67 -11.41 -20.52 12.92
C GLN A 67 -11.79 -21.14 11.57
N LYS A 68 -11.53 -20.46 10.45
CA LYS A 68 -11.78 -21.01 9.10
C LYS A 68 -10.98 -22.28 8.86
N GLN A 69 -9.73 -22.33 9.33
CA GLN A 69 -8.88 -23.50 9.24
C GLN A 69 -9.40 -24.67 10.11
N GLU A 70 -9.83 -24.40 11.35
CA GLU A 70 -10.48 -25.38 12.23
C GLU A 70 -11.73 -25.99 11.57
N ASP A 71 -12.60 -25.14 11.01
CA ASP A 71 -13.83 -25.56 10.32
C ASP A 71 -13.52 -26.42 9.08
N LEU A 72 -12.52 -26.03 8.29
CA LEU A 72 -12.06 -26.77 7.12
C LEU A 72 -11.54 -28.15 7.52
N LEU A 73 -10.63 -28.21 8.48
CA LEU A 73 -10.04 -29.46 8.93
C LEU A 73 -11.10 -30.39 9.53
N GLN A 74 -12.09 -29.84 10.23
CA GLN A 74 -13.19 -30.65 10.75
C GLN A 74 -13.99 -31.30 9.62
N LYS A 75 -14.24 -30.59 8.52
CA LYS A 75 -14.90 -31.15 7.33
C LYS A 75 -14.02 -32.15 6.58
N LEU A 76 -12.70 -31.95 6.56
CA LEU A 76 -11.75 -32.86 5.92
C LEU A 76 -11.53 -34.16 6.71
N LYS A 77 -11.67 -34.15 8.05
CA LYS A 77 -11.55 -35.34 8.90
C LYS A 77 -12.54 -36.45 8.53
N ASP A 78 -13.71 -36.08 8.03
CA ASP A 78 -14.74 -37.04 7.62
C ASP A 78 -14.46 -37.64 6.23
N HIS A 79 -13.46 -37.13 5.51
CA HIS A 79 -13.09 -37.61 4.18
C HIS A 79 -11.98 -38.68 4.27
N GLN A 80 -12.38 -39.95 4.14
CA GLN A 80 -11.46 -41.10 4.29
C GLN A 80 -10.26 -41.03 3.33
N GLU A 81 -10.48 -40.59 2.09
CA GLU A 81 -9.40 -40.49 1.09
C GLU A 81 -8.38 -39.41 1.48
N TYR A 82 -8.85 -38.30 2.04
CA TYR A 82 -7.97 -37.26 2.59
C TYR A 82 -7.08 -37.81 3.70
N ASN A 83 -7.64 -38.48 4.70
CA ASN A 83 -6.87 -39.05 5.79
C ASN A 83 -5.84 -40.08 5.30
N LEU A 84 -6.23 -40.96 4.38
CA LEU A 84 -5.33 -41.94 3.77
C LEU A 84 -4.22 -41.26 2.97
N SER A 85 -4.53 -40.17 2.26
CA SER A 85 -3.55 -39.42 1.48
C SER A 85 -2.53 -38.69 2.37
N GLN A 86 -2.96 -38.13 3.51
CA GLN A 86 -2.06 -37.50 4.48
C GLN A 86 -1.16 -38.54 5.17
N GLN A 87 -1.69 -39.72 5.50
CA GLN A 87 -0.88 -40.83 6.03
C GLN A 87 0.15 -41.37 5.04
N LYS A 88 -0.17 -41.31 3.73
CA LYS A 88 0.74 -41.71 2.65
C LYS A 88 1.65 -40.59 2.17
N ARG A 89 1.43 -39.35 2.61
CA ARG A 89 2.25 -38.21 2.20
C ARG A 89 3.68 -38.51 2.63
N ALA A 90 4.60 -38.41 1.67
CA ALA A 90 6.03 -38.51 1.94
C ALA A 90 6.40 -37.51 3.05
N GLU A 91 7.43 -37.84 3.83
CA GLU A 91 7.99 -36.90 4.81
C GLU A 91 8.18 -35.53 4.15
N LEU A 92 7.80 -34.47 4.85
CA LEU A 92 8.04 -33.10 4.37
C LEU A 92 9.52 -32.97 4.02
N VAL A 93 9.85 -32.27 2.93
CA VAL A 93 11.23 -32.19 2.46
C VAL A 93 11.85 -30.80 2.68
N SER A 94 13.14 -30.78 2.96
CA SER A 94 13.98 -29.58 2.96
C SER A 94 15.04 -29.74 1.88
N ILE A 95 15.06 -28.82 0.92
CA ILE A 95 15.97 -28.83 -0.22
C ILE A 95 16.96 -27.68 -0.05
N ASP A 96 18.20 -28.00 0.27
CA ASP A 96 19.31 -27.05 0.27
C ASP A 96 19.87 -26.93 -1.15
N ILE A 97 19.93 -25.71 -1.66
CA ILE A 97 20.37 -25.39 -3.02
C ILE A 97 21.59 -24.48 -2.93
N LYS A 98 22.73 -24.98 -3.40
CA LYS A 98 23.99 -24.22 -3.43
C LYS A 98 24.52 -24.13 -4.86
N ALA A 99 24.88 -22.92 -5.27
CA ALA A 99 25.56 -22.71 -6.54
C ALA A 99 27.03 -23.15 -6.41
N LYS A 100 27.53 -23.99 -7.35
CA LYS A 100 28.91 -24.52 -7.30
C LYS A 100 30.00 -23.47 -7.52
N GLN A 101 29.66 -22.37 -8.16
CA GLN A 101 30.58 -21.27 -8.41
C GLN A 101 29.89 -19.98 -8.01
N ASP A 102 30.66 -19.07 -7.42
CA ASP A 102 30.25 -17.68 -7.23
C ASP A 102 30.03 -17.05 -8.61
N THR A 103 28.84 -17.27 -9.14
CA THR A 103 28.42 -16.68 -10.39
C THR A 103 28.11 -15.22 -10.10
N LYS A 104 29.07 -14.34 -10.41
CA LYS A 104 28.79 -12.91 -10.55
C LYS A 104 27.77 -12.77 -11.65
N THR A 105 26.54 -12.49 -11.26
CA THR A 105 25.46 -12.28 -12.20
C THR A 105 25.23 -10.80 -12.30
N VAL A 106 25.32 -10.31 -13.52
CA VAL A 106 25.03 -8.92 -13.86
C VAL A 106 23.53 -8.81 -14.10
N THR A 107 22.80 -8.20 -13.17
CA THR A 107 21.39 -7.87 -13.39
C THR A 107 21.34 -6.48 -14.01
N MET A 108 20.60 -6.32 -15.10
CA MET A 108 20.38 -5.01 -15.70
C MET A 108 19.15 -4.38 -15.04
N ILE A 109 19.36 -3.57 -14.01
CA ILE A 109 18.30 -2.80 -13.35
C ILE A 109 18.19 -1.43 -14.00
N LEU A 110 17.03 -0.79 -13.88
CA LEU A 110 16.90 0.61 -14.26
C LEU A 110 17.91 1.46 -13.47
N ASP A 111 18.61 2.37 -14.15
CA ASP A 111 19.52 3.32 -13.53
C ASP A 111 18.79 4.09 -12.42
N PRO A 112 19.19 3.94 -11.14
CA PRO A 112 18.52 4.60 -10.03
C PRO A 112 18.44 6.11 -10.19
N GLU A 113 19.46 6.74 -10.80
CA GLU A 113 19.46 8.18 -11.06
C GLU A 113 18.48 8.54 -12.18
N ALA A 114 18.41 7.75 -13.25
CA ALA A 114 17.42 7.96 -14.31
C ALA A 114 15.99 7.83 -13.77
N LEU A 115 15.74 6.83 -12.91
CA LEU A 115 14.46 6.64 -12.24
C LEU A 115 14.14 7.78 -11.29
N LYS A 116 15.13 8.30 -10.55
CA LYS A 116 14.97 9.46 -9.67
C LYS A 116 14.60 10.72 -10.47
N VAL A 117 15.27 10.98 -11.58
CA VAL A 117 14.96 12.10 -12.48
C VAL A 117 13.55 11.97 -13.06
N TYR A 118 13.16 10.77 -13.50
CA TYR A 118 11.82 10.50 -14.00
C TYR A 118 10.74 10.73 -12.95
N ARG A 119 10.97 10.25 -11.71
CA ARG A 119 10.11 10.49 -10.55
C ARG A 119 9.94 11.97 -10.27
N GLN A 120 11.04 12.72 -10.19
CA GLN A 120 10.99 14.15 -9.91
C GLN A 120 10.20 14.90 -10.98
N LYS A 121 10.40 14.57 -12.27
CA LYS A 121 9.62 15.15 -13.37
C LYS A 121 8.10 14.92 -13.21
N LEU A 122 7.69 13.73 -12.76
CA LEU A 122 6.28 13.43 -12.49
C LEU A 122 5.75 14.14 -11.25
N ILE A 123 6.55 14.23 -10.18
CA ILE A 123 6.20 14.96 -8.95
C ILE A 123 6.02 16.45 -9.24
N ASP A 124 6.94 17.06 -9.97
CA ASP A 124 6.88 18.48 -10.32
C ASP A 124 5.63 18.76 -11.17
N PHE A 125 5.36 17.90 -12.16
CA PHE A 125 4.16 17.97 -12.99
C PHE A 125 2.87 17.80 -12.18
N ALA A 126 2.79 16.77 -11.34
CA ALA A 126 1.62 16.51 -10.51
C ALA A 126 1.40 17.62 -9.48
N SER A 127 2.47 18.17 -8.90
CA SER A 127 2.37 19.30 -7.97
C SER A 127 1.74 20.51 -8.65
N HIS A 128 2.20 20.84 -9.87
CA HIS A 128 1.66 21.95 -10.64
C HIS A 128 0.19 21.74 -11.04
N GLU A 129 -0.18 20.57 -11.57
CA GLU A 129 -1.57 20.32 -11.98
C GLU A 129 -2.52 20.24 -10.77
N LEU A 130 -2.07 19.70 -9.64
CA LEU A 130 -2.90 19.57 -8.44
C LEU A 130 -3.05 20.87 -7.64
N GLU A 131 -2.17 21.86 -7.82
CA GLU A 131 -2.39 23.21 -7.27
C GLU A 131 -3.71 23.80 -7.75
N GLU A 132 -4.03 23.63 -9.04
CA GLU A 132 -5.30 24.10 -9.59
C GLU A 132 -6.53 23.35 -9.02
N LEU A 133 -6.32 22.18 -8.42
CA LEU A 133 -7.40 21.40 -7.81
C LEU A 133 -7.70 21.88 -6.39
N GLU A 134 -6.69 22.32 -5.63
CA GLU A 134 -6.86 22.94 -4.31
C GLU A 134 -7.73 24.21 -4.43
N ASP A 135 -7.54 24.99 -5.50
CA ASP A 135 -8.36 26.19 -5.79
C ASP A 135 -9.83 25.85 -6.13
N LEU A 136 -10.11 24.63 -6.58
CA LEU A 136 -11.48 24.18 -6.91
C LEU A 136 -12.24 23.62 -5.71
N GLU A 137 -11.55 23.18 -4.64
CA GLU A 137 -12.20 22.68 -3.41
C GLU A 137 -12.90 23.79 -2.62
N ASP A 138 -12.56 25.06 -2.87
CA ASP A 138 -13.18 26.24 -2.25
C ASP A 138 -14.46 26.72 -2.97
N LEU A 139 -14.82 26.14 -4.12
CA LEU A 139 -16.05 26.46 -4.85
C LEU A 139 -17.27 25.71 -4.27
N ASP A 140 -17.76 26.19 -3.14
CA ASP A 140 -19.18 26.14 -2.72
C ASP A 140 -19.88 24.77 -2.76
N GLY A 141 -19.21 23.71 -2.28
CA GLY A 141 -19.79 22.55 -1.60
C GLY A 141 -20.84 21.68 -2.32
N LYS A 142 -21.13 21.87 -3.61
CA LYS A 142 -22.24 21.17 -4.28
C LYS A 142 -21.86 20.00 -5.18
N ASP A 143 -20.64 19.88 -5.68
CA ASP A 143 -20.20 18.71 -6.44
C ASP A 143 -18.69 18.48 -6.24
N LYS A 144 -18.31 17.52 -5.39
CA LYS A 144 -16.90 17.09 -5.30
C LYS A 144 -16.52 16.39 -6.60
N ILE A 145 -15.69 17.05 -7.41
CA ILE A 145 -15.11 16.41 -8.59
C ILE A 145 -14.07 15.40 -8.11
N THR A 146 -14.24 14.13 -8.47
CA THR A 146 -13.23 13.11 -8.16
C THR A 146 -11.93 13.39 -8.93
N LEU A 147 -10.77 12.96 -8.40
CA LEU A 147 -9.50 13.13 -9.12
C LEU A 147 -9.52 12.47 -10.50
N LYS A 148 -10.23 11.34 -10.64
CA LYS A 148 -10.47 10.67 -11.93
C LYS A 148 -11.23 11.57 -12.91
N GLU A 149 -12.30 12.22 -12.46
CA GLU A 149 -13.06 13.17 -13.27
C GLU A 149 -12.24 14.41 -13.62
N TYR A 150 -11.48 14.94 -12.67
CA TYR A 150 -10.58 16.07 -12.89
C TYR A 150 -9.54 15.74 -13.97
N LEU A 151 -8.80 14.64 -13.81
CA LEU A 151 -7.79 14.21 -14.78
C LEU A 151 -8.44 13.92 -16.13
N SER A 152 -9.59 13.25 -16.15
CA SER A 152 -10.35 13.03 -17.39
C SER A 152 -10.74 14.34 -18.08
N LYS A 153 -11.16 15.35 -17.31
CA LYS A 153 -11.50 16.68 -17.83
C LYS A 153 -10.27 17.39 -18.39
N LYS A 154 -9.14 17.34 -17.67
CA LYS A 154 -7.85 17.92 -18.10
C LYS A 154 -7.27 17.24 -19.33
N ILE A 155 -7.36 15.92 -19.42
CA ILE A 155 -6.96 15.16 -20.61
C ILE A 155 -7.83 15.57 -21.79
N LYS A 156 -9.15 15.62 -21.62
CA LYS A 156 -10.08 16.05 -22.68
C LYS A 156 -9.82 17.49 -23.13
N SER A 157 -9.59 18.43 -22.22
CA SER A 157 -9.29 19.81 -22.58
C SER A 157 -7.97 19.91 -23.32
N SER A 158 -6.92 19.25 -22.82
CA SER A 158 -5.61 19.22 -23.48
C SER A 158 -5.67 18.56 -24.87
N MET A 159 -6.47 17.50 -25.03
CA MET A 159 -6.71 16.87 -26.33
C MET A 159 -7.48 17.80 -27.30
N ALA A 160 -8.43 18.57 -26.79
CA ALA A 160 -9.20 19.53 -27.61
C ALA A 160 -8.36 20.75 -28.02
N GLU A 161 -7.29 21.07 -27.28
CA GLU A 161 -6.34 22.12 -27.65
C GLU A 161 -5.40 21.69 -28.80
N ILE A 162 -5.18 20.39 -28.96
CA ILE A 162 -4.42 19.81 -30.07
C ILE A 162 -5.35 19.68 -31.30
N ASN A 163 -5.33 20.70 -32.14
CA ASN A 163 -6.18 20.79 -33.32
C ASN A 163 -5.45 20.43 -34.62
N PHE A 164 -4.12 20.37 -34.61
CA PHE A 164 -3.32 20.09 -35.80
C PHE A 164 -1.92 19.57 -35.45
N ASN A 165 -1.25 18.97 -36.43
CA ASN A 165 0.14 18.56 -36.28
C ASN A 165 1.07 19.74 -36.60
N THR A 166 1.76 20.25 -35.58
CA THR A 166 2.71 21.38 -35.69
C THR A 166 3.82 21.11 -36.71
N ASP A 167 4.28 19.87 -36.87
CA ASP A 167 5.34 19.50 -37.83
C ASP A 167 4.87 19.58 -39.29
N LEU A 168 3.56 19.46 -39.54
CA LEU A 168 2.97 19.66 -40.87
C LEU A 168 2.65 21.14 -41.13
N LEU A 169 2.25 21.84 -40.08
CA LEU A 169 1.83 23.24 -40.18
C LEU A 169 3.03 24.19 -40.33
N LEU A 170 4.09 24.00 -39.53
CA LEU A 170 5.29 24.86 -39.54
C LEU A 170 5.91 25.02 -40.93
N PRO A 171 6.19 23.96 -41.72
CA PRO A 171 6.73 24.10 -43.07
C PRO A 171 5.84 24.92 -44.01
N SER A 172 4.52 24.82 -43.83
CA SER A 172 3.53 25.54 -44.64
C SER A 172 3.50 27.03 -44.30
N ILE A 173 3.56 27.38 -43.01
CA ILE A 173 3.66 28.78 -42.56
C ILE A 173 4.97 29.42 -43.05
N VAL A 174 6.08 28.70 -42.92
CA VAL A 174 7.41 29.18 -43.33
C VAL A 174 7.47 29.50 -44.83
N GLN A 175 6.66 28.85 -45.66
CA GLN A 175 6.57 29.14 -47.09
C GLN A 175 5.86 30.46 -47.42
N GLU A 176 5.02 30.95 -46.50
CA GLU A 176 4.20 32.15 -46.68
C GLU A 176 4.82 33.40 -46.03
N ILE A 177 5.80 33.24 -45.13
CA ILE A 177 6.48 34.37 -44.45
C ILE A 177 7.82 34.64 -45.14
N ASP A 178 7.89 35.68 -45.99
CA ASP A 178 9.06 35.96 -46.83
C ASP A 178 10.38 36.13 -46.07
N SER A 179 10.34 36.70 -44.86
CA SER A 179 11.53 36.88 -44.02
C SER A 179 12.14 35.54 -43.56
N ILE A 180 11.29 34.55 -43.27
CA ILE A 180 11.72 33.21 -42.84
C ILE A 180 11.98 32.30 -44.05
N LYS A 181 11.18 32.43 -45.10
CA LYS A 181 11.26 31.64 -46.34
C LYS A 181 12.65 31.65 -46.96
N LYS A 182 13.31 32.81 -46.98
CA LYS A 182 14.68 32.98 -47.49
C LYS A 182 15.70 32.12 -46.74
N ASN A 183 15.44 31.84 -45.46
CA ASN A 183 16.30 31.05 -44.57
C ASN A 183 15.60 29.76 -44.09
N LYS A 184 14.66 29.20 -44.86
CA LYS A 184 13.84 28.04 -44.46
C LYS A 184 14.66 26.90 -43.88
N ASN A 185 15.77 26.53 -44.54
CA ASN A 185 16.59 25.41 -44.09
C ASN A 185 17.21 25.69 -42.72
N GLU A 186 17.73 26.90 -42.50
CA GLU A 186 18.28 27.30 -41.20
C GLU A 186 17.19 27.30 -40.12
N PHE A 187 16.03 27.91 -40.41
CA PHE A 187 14.88 27.94 -39.50
C PHE A 187 14.44 26.54 -39.08
N MET A 188 14.35 25.58 -40.00
CA MET A 188 13.90 24.22 -39.69
C MET A 188 14.87 23.44 -38.79
N HIS A 189 16.15 23.82 -38.71
CA HIS A 189 17.15 23.20 -37.83
C HIS A 189 17.22 23.84 -36.43
N LYS A 190 16.55 24.99 -36.20
CA LYS A 190 16.49 25.64 -34.89
C LYS A 190 15.64 24.86 -33.88
N SER A 191 15.86 25.11 -32.58
CA SER A 191 15.00 24.60 -31.51
C SER A 191 13.57 25.09 -31.69
N PHE A 192 12.58 24.43 -31.06
CA PHE A 192 11.20 24.88 -31.15
C PHE A 192 11.02 26.30 -30.57
N GLU A 193 11.67 26.59 -29.46
CA GLU A 193 11.66 27.90 -28.79
C GLU A 193 12.29 28.99 -29.67
N GLU A 194 13.39 28.68 -30.35
CA GLU A 194 14.04 29.58 -31.30
C GLU A 194 13.12 29.84 -32.51
N LYS A 195 12.47 28.80 -33.05
CA LYS A 195 11.46 28.92 -34.11
C LYS A 195 10.30 29.81 -33.68
N MET A 196 9.79 29.63 -32.45
CA MET A 196 8.69 30.44 -31.92
C MET A 196 9.10 31.91 -31.76
N LYS A 197 10.30 32.19 -31.24
CA LYS A 197 10.81 33.57 -31.11
C LYS A 197 10.99 34.25 -32.46
N GLU A 198 11.52 33.54 -33.45
CA GLU A 198 11.72 34.08 -34.79
C GLU A 198 10.38 34.28 -35.51
N LEU A 199 9.43 33.36 -35.36
CA LEU A 199 8.05 33.56 -35.84
C LEU A 199 7.38 34.74 -35.15
N GLU A 200 7.49 34.85 -33.82
CA GLU A 200 6.92 35.97 -33.07
C GLU A 200 7.50 37.30 -33.54
N GLN A 201 8.80 37.38 -33.84
CA GLN A 201 9.42 38.57 -34.42
C GLN A 201 8.96 38.84 -35.86
N ALA A 202 8.88 37.81 -36.70
CA ALA A 202 8.42 37.95 -38.09
C ALA A 202 6.94 38.34 -38.19
N LEU A 203 6.15 38.05 -37.15
CA LEU A 203 4.72 38.35 -37.06
C LEU A 203 4.41 39.65 -36.30
N LYS A 204 5.43 40.43 -35.87
CA LYS A 204 5.25 41.74 -35.21
C LYS A 204 4.76 42.84 -36.16
N ASP A 205 5.02 42.73 -37.46
CA ASP A 205 4.37 43.56 -38.46
C ASP A 205 2.91 43.10 -38.64
N PRO A 206 1.92 43.99 -38.80
CA PRO A 206 0.51 43.64 -38.81
C PRO A 206 0.28 42.50 -39.81
N LEU A 207 0.00 41.30 -39.26
CA LEU A 207 -0.29 40.02 -39.94
C LEU A 207 -0.45 40.25 -41.44
N GLN A 208 0.69 40.23 -42.13
CA GLN A 208 0.80 40.70 -43.51
C GLN A 208 -0.28 40.04 -44.37
N ASP A 209 -0.67 40.69 -45.45
CA ASP A 209 -1.57 40.14 -46.47
C ASP A 209 -1.20 38.71 -46.91
N SER A 210 0.04 38.28 -46.69
CA SER A 210 0.55 36.92 -46.82
C SER A 210 -0.20 35.88 -45.97
N LEU A 211 -0.47 36.13 -44.67
CA LEU A 211 -1.18 35.18 -43.82
C LEU A 211 -2.71 35.21 -44.02
N LYS A 212 -3.27 36.28 -44.59
CA LYS A 212 -4.69 36.30 -45.00
C LYS A 212 -5.02 35.25 -46.06
N LYS A 213 -4.01 34.79 -46.80
CA LYS A 213 -4.14 33.71 -47.80
C LYS A 213 -4.04 32.32 -47.16
N PHE A 214 -3.57 32.22 -45.92
CA PHE A 214 -3.40 30.95 -45.24
C PHE A 214 -4.76 30.43 -44.74
N ASN A 215 -5.11 29.19 -45.11
CA ASN A 215 -6.38 28.59 -44.72
C ASN A 215 -6.30 28.02 -43.29
N PHE A 216 -6.34 28.91 -42.30
CA PHE A 216 -6.32 28.56 -40.87
C PHE A 216 -7.45 27.60 -40.49
N LYS A 217 -8.61 27.70 -41.15
CA LYS A 217 -9.76 26.82 -40.93
C LYS A 217 -9.47 25.34 -41.22
N ALA A 218 -8.57 25.05 -42.17
CA ALA A 218 -8.15 23.66 -42.46
C ALA A 218 -7.43 23.00 -41.28
N TYR A 219 -6.92 23.81 -40.34
CA TYR A 219 -6.22 23.40 -39.12
C TYR A 219 -7.05 23.69 -37.86
N GLY A 220 -8.36 23.95 -37.98
CA GLY A 220 -9.22 24.22 -36.83
C GLY A 220 -8.98 25.57 -36.14
N LEU A 221 -8.25 26.49 -36.78
CA LEU A 221 -8.00 27.84 -36.28
C LEU A 221 -8.99 28.85 -36.90
N SER A 222 -9.27 29.95 -36.19
CA SER A 222 -10.05 31.06 -36.74
C SER A 222 -9.30 31.76 -37.88
N ASN A 223 -10.02 32.23 -38.90
CA ASN A 223 -9.44 33.02 -39.99
C ASN A 223 -8.98 34.42 -39.51
N GLU A 224 -9.42 34.87 -38.35
CA GLU A 224 -9.07 36.17 -37.73
C GLU A 224 -8.20 35.98 -36.47
N ILE A 225 -7.30 35.00 -36.47
CA ILE A 225 -6.42 34.74 -35.32
C ILE A 225 -5.32 35.80 -35.21
N SER A 226 -5.09 36.31 -34.00
CA SER A 226 -3.97 37.23 -33.75
C SER A 226 -2.63 36.50 -33.81
N ALA A 227 -1.53 37.23 -34.06
CA ALA A 227 -0.19 36.64 -34.11
C ALA A 227 0.17 35.95 -32.79
N LYS A 228 -0.20 36.58 -31.66
CA LYS A 228 -0.01 36.03 -30.33
C LYS A 228 -0.81 34.73 -30.16
N ASP A 229 -2.11 34.75 -30.46
CA ASP A 229 -2.97 33.57 -30.30
C ASP A 229 -2.52 32.41 -31.19
N PHE A 230 -1.98 32.72 -32.36
CA PHE A 230 -1.41 31.75 -33.28
C PHE A 230 -0.13 31.12 -32.75
N ILE A 231 0.82 31.93 -32.27
CA ILE A 231 2.05 31.44 -31.61
C ILE A 231 1.67 30.59 -30.39
N ASP A 232 0.73 31.04 -29.59
CA ASP A 232 0.26 30.30 -28.42
C ASP A 232 -0.43 28.99 -28.85
N ALA A 233 -1.14 28.96 -29.98
CA ALA A 233 -1.70 27.73 -30.54
C ALA A 233 -0.61 26.76 -31.01
N LEU A 234 0.46 27.25 -31.65
CA LEU A 234 1.62 26.42 -32.04
C LEU A 234 2.30 25.82 -30.81
N LYS A 235 2.54 26.62 -29.76
CA LYS A 235 3.10 26.16 -28.48
C LYS A 235 2.21 25.10 -27.84
N ARG A 236 0.90 25.36 -27.69
CA ARG A 236 -0.06 24.38 -27.16
C ARG A 236 -0.11 23.08 -27.96
N ASN A 237 -0.02 23.14 -29.30
CA ASN A 237 -0.01 21.93 -30.13
C ASN A 237 1.33 21.17 -30.05
N HIS A 238 2.44 21.85 -29.79
CA HIS A 238 3.75 21.22 -29.58
C HIS A 238 3.88 20.59 -28.19
N ASP A 239 3.48 21.32 -27.14
CA ASP A 239 3.60 20.89 -25.74
C ASP A 239 2.44 19.96 -25.31
N GLY A 240 1.29 20.08 -25.97
CA GLY A 240 0.08 19.31 -25.68
C GLY A 240 0.29 17.80 -25.66
N PRO A 241 0.94 17.17 -26.66
CA PRO A 241 1.27 15.76 -26.63
C PRO A 241 2.05 15.33 -25.38
N GLU A 242 3.04 16.12 -24.95
CA GLU A 242 3.83 15.85 -23.74
C GLU A 242 2.98 16.01 -22.47
N LYS A 243 2.19 17.08 -22.39
CA LYS A 243 1.26 17.32 -21.28
C LYS A 243 0.24 16.20 -21.15
N ILE A 244 -0.38 15.76 -22.25
CA ILE A 244 -1.31 14.63 -22.27
C ILE A 244 -0.59 13.36 -21.84
N LYS A 245 0.63 13.11 -22.33
CA LYS A 245 1.43 11.95 -21.89
C LYS A 245 1.63 11.96 -20.38
N GLN A 246 2.01 13.10 -19.79
CA GLN A 246 2.21 13.23 -18.34
C GLN A 246 0.91 13.07 -17.55
N LEU A 247 -0.20 13.68 -17.99
CA LEU A 247 -1.52 13.49 -17.39
C LEU A 247 -1.97 12.03 -17.42
N LEU A 248 -1.72 11.33 -18.52
CA LEU A 248 -2.07 9.93 -18.67
C LEU A 248 -1.20 9.02 -17.81
N THR A 249 0.12 9.27 -17.78
CA THR A 249 1.03 8.57 -16.89
C THR A 249 0.62 8.73 -15.44
N LEU A 250 0.27 9.96 -15.02
CA LEU A 250 -0.27 10.22 -13.69
C LEU A 250 -1.55 9.41 -13.46
N ALA A 251 -2.54 9.52 -14.35
CA ALA A 251 -3.81 8.81 -14.25
C ALA A 251 -3.65 7.27 -14.11
N ILE A 252 -2.73 6.67 -14.86
CA ILE A 252 -2.42 5.23 -14.80
C ILE A 252 -1.90 4.84 -13.41
N PHE A 253 -0.93 5.59 -12.86
CA PHE A 253 -0.37 5.27 -11.54
C PHE A 253 -1.39 5.36 -10.42
N LEU A 254 -2.25 6.37 -10.47
CA LEU A 254 -3.26 6.57 -9.43
C LEU A 254 -4.36 5.50 -9.54
N GLN A 255 -4.72 5.08 -10.74
CA GLN A 255 -5.66 3.98 -10.94
C GLN A 255 -5.11 2.65 -10.41
N GLU A 256 -3.83 2.35 -10.64
CA GLU A 256 -3.21 1.11 -10.16
C GLU A 256 -3.16 1.06 -8.63
N GLN A 257 -2.88 2.19 -7.96
CA GLN A 257 -2.77 2.22 -6.51
C GLN A 257 -4.11 2.23 -5.77
N TRP A 258 -5.11 2.96 -6.28
CA TRP A 258 -6.31 3.25 -5.49
C TRP A 258 -7.60 2.72 -6.10
N GLY A 259 -7.54 2.10 -7.28
CA GLY A 259 -8.73 1.71 -8.01
C GLY A 259 -9.52 2.92 -8.54
N SER A 260 -10.65 2.66 -9.19
CA SER A 260 -11.45 3.70 -9.85
C SER A 260 -12.29 4.55 -8.90
N ASP A 261 -12.47 4.13 -7.65
CA ASP A 261 -13.60 4.55 -6.80
C ASP A 261 -13.19 5.32 -5.53
N ASN A 262 -11.89 5.58 -5.31
CA ASN A 262 -11.51 6.42 -4.18
C ASN A 262 -11.83 7.89 -4.49
N GLU A 263 -12.73 8.51 -3.72
CA GLU A 263 -13.27 9.85 -4.00
C GLU A 263 -12.55 10.98 -3.26
N ASN A 264 -11.71 10.69 -2.26
CA ASN A 264 -11.07 11.70 -1.42
C ASN A 264 -9.55 11.61 -1.51
N TYR A 265 -8.96 12.31 -2.48
CA TYR A 265 -7.50 12.40 -2.61
C TYR A 265 -6.99 13.69 -2.02
N LYS A 266 -5.93 13.60 -1.22
CA LYS A 266 -5.13 14.77 -0.86
C LYS A 266 -3.92 14.87 -1.78
N LYS A 267 -3.57 16.09 -2.19
CA LYS A 267 -2.37 16.38 -2.98
C LYS A 267 -1.12 15.72 -2.39
N GLN A 268 -0.94 15.80 -1.07
CA GLN A 268 0.22 15.23 -0.38
C GLN A 268 0.28 13.69 -0.49
N GLU A 269 -0.86 13.01 -0.55
CA GLU A 269 -0.92 11.54 -0.71
C GLU A 269 -0.50 11.15 -2.13
N VAL A 270 -0.94 11.90 -3.14
CA VAL A 270 -0.49 11.72 -4.54
C VAL A 270 1.01 11.92 -4.69
N LEU A 271 1.54 13.00 -4.12
CA LEU A 271 2.98 13.26 -4.20
C LEU A 271 3.80 12.21 -3.43
N ALA A 272 3.33 11.76 -2.27
CA ALA A 272 3.98 10.70 -1.51
C ALA A 272 4.02 9.38 -2.29
N GLU A 273 2.94 9.00 -2.98
CA GLU A 273 2.92 7.79 -3.81
C GLU A 273 3.83 7.88 -5.04
N LEU A 274 3.90 9.04 -5.70
CA LEU A 274 4.86 9.26 -6.78
C LEU A 274 6.31 9.19 -6.29
N GLY A 275 6.59 9.65 -5.05
CA GLY A 275 7.90 9.49 -4.41
C GLY A 275 8.29 8.02 -4.22
N ARG A 276 7.31 7.14 -3.98
CA ARG A 276 7.49 5.69 -3.79
C ARG A 276 7.58 4.90 -5.10
N LEU A 277 7.50 5.56 -6.26
CA LEU A 277 7.54 4.88 -7.54
C LEU A 277 8.86 4.11 -7.75
N ASP A 278 8.76 2.83 -8.08
CA ASP A 278 9.90 1.95 -8.38
C ASP A 278 9.81 1.33 -9.79
N GLU A 279 10.82 0.55 -10.18
CA GLU A 279 10.85 -0.11 -11.48
C GLU A 279 9.66 -1.07 -11.68
N SER A 280 9.21 -1.75 -10.62
CA SER A 280 8.11 -2.71 -10.72
C SER A 280 6.78 -2.05 -11.05
N ARG A 281 6.50 -0.87 -10.48
CA ARG A 281 5.31 -0.06 -10.81
C ARG A 281 5.35 0.47 -12.23
N LEU A 282 6.55 0.70 -12.79
CA LEU A 282 6.70 1.15 -14.17
C LEU A 282 6.47 0.05 -15.21
N ASP A 283 6.55 -1.22 -14.83
CA ASP A 283 6.35 -2.35 -15.76
C ASP A 283 4.95 -2.33 -16.39
N TYR A 284 3.96 -1.74 -15.72
CA TYR A 284 2.64 -1.53 -16.28
C TYR A 284 2.67 -0.70 -17.58
N LEU A 285 3.61 0.25 -17.68
CA LEU A 285 3.78 1.12 -18.84
C LEU A 285 4.47 0.42 -20.02
N LYS A 286 5.03 -0.79 -19.85
CA LYS A 286 5.65 -1.57 -20.93
C LYS A 286 4.62 -2.08 -21.94
N GLU A 287 3.44 -2.46 -21.47
CA GLU A 287 2.48 -3.21 -22.27
C GLU A 287 1.43 -2.27 -22.88
N GLU A 288 1.52 -2.04 -24.21
CA GLU A 288 0.58 -1.19 -24.97
C GLU A 288 -0.89 -1.58 -24.72
N ALA A 289 -1.18 -2.88 -24.55
CA ALA A 289 -2.53 -3.37 -24.26
C ALA A 289 -3.07 -2.90 -22.91
N ASN A 290 -2.22 -2.87 -21.87
CA ASN A 290 -2.61 -2.40 -20.53
C ASN A 290 -2.87 -0.89 -20.57
N LEU A 291 -2.00 -0.15 -21.25
CA LEU A 291 -2.18 1.27 -21.50
C LEU A 291 -3.49 1.55 -22.23
N ILE A 292 -3.80 0.82 -23.32
CA ILE A 292 -5.06 0.99 -24.07
C ILE A 292 -6.28 0.76 -23.18
N LYS A 293 -6.25 -0.25 -22.30
CA LYS A 293 -7.34 -0.53 -21.36
C LYS A 293 -7.60 0.66 -20.44
N VAL A 294 -6.56 1.17 -19.78
CA VAL A 294 -6.66 2.33 -18.87
C VAL A 294 -7.05 3.59 -19.63
N LEU A 295 -6.49 3.83 -20.80
CA LEU A 295 -6.88 4.92 -21.69
C LEU A 295 -8.35 4.88 -22.06
N GLY A 296 -8.97 3.69 -22.07
CA GLY A 296 -10.40 3.51 -22.25
C GLY A 296 -11.25 4.22 -21.19
N GLU A 297 -10.74 4.34 -19.96
CA GLU A 297 -11.45 4.95 -18.84
C GLU A 297 -11.32 6.48 -18.81
N PHE A 298 -10.18 7.01 -19.25
CA PHE A 298 -9.90 8.46 -19.21
C PHE A 298 -10.22 9.16 -20.54
N VAL A 299 -10.12 8.43 -21.67
CA VAL A 299 -10.29 8.98 -23.03
C VAL A 299 -11.53 8.36 -23.70
N PRO A 300 -12.65 9.10 -23.80
CA PRO A 300 -13.85 8.62 -24.49
C PRO A 300 -13.57 8.36 -25.97
N GLU A 301 -14.17 7.32 -26.54
CA GLU A 301 -13.99 6.97 -27.96
C GLU A 301 -14.28 8.15 -28.91
N LYS A 302 -15.31 8.95 -28.61
CA LYS A 302 -15.70 10.13 -29.41
C LYS A 302 -14.64 11.22 -29.51
N VAL A 303 -13.66 11.27 -28.59
CA VAL A 303 -12.57 12.26 -28.60
C VAL A 303 -11.42 11.81 -29.53
N THR A 304 -11.34 10.51 -29.82
CA THR A 304 -10.19 9.90 -30.51
C THR A 304 -10.24 10.00 -32.03
N ASP A 305 -11.40 10.37 -32.60
CA ASP A 305 -11.61 10.44 -34.04
C ASP A 305 -10.95 11.66 -34.72
N LYS A 306 -10.54 12.69 -33.95
CA LYS A 306 -10.07 13.97 -34.51
C LYS A 306 -8.62 14.38 -34.21
N ALA A 307 -8.03 13.98 -33.07
CA ALA A 307 -6.72 14.52 -32.63
C ALA A 307 -5.63 13.45 -32.47
N MET A 308 -5.88 12.38 -31.70
CA MET A 308 -4.95 11.26 -31.50
C MET A 308 -5.71 9.95 -31.23
N LYS A 309 -5.35 8.89 -31.95
CA LYS A 309 -5.89 7.54 -31.68
C LYS A 309 -5.33 7.02 -30.35
N LYS A 310 -6.12 6.27 -29.58
CA LYS A 310 -5.69 5.62 -28.31
C LYS A 310 -4.36 4.87 -28.46
N ASN A 311 -4.18 4.14 -29.56
CA ASN A 311 -2.95 3.40 -29.85
C ASN A 311 -1.73 4.34 -30.00
N SER A 312 -1.91 5.54 -30.55
CA SER A 312 -0.83 6.52 -30.66
C SER A 312 -0.40 7.05 -29.28
N LEU A 313 -1.37 7.33 -28.40
CA LEU A 313 -1.10 7.74 -27.02
C LEU A 313 -0.40 6.61 -26.22
N ALA A 314 -0.90 5.38 -26.33
CA ALA A 314 -0.29 4.22 -25.71
C ALA A 314 1.17 4.03 -26.17
N LYS A 315 1.43 4.17 -27.48
CA LYS A 315 2.78 4.11 -28.04
C LYS A 315 3.70 5.22 -27.55
N MET A 316 3.18 6.44 -27.37
CA MET A 316 3.97 7.55 -26.82
C MET A 316 4.40 7.27 -25.37
N ILE A 317 3.48 6.80 -24.54
CA ILE A 317 3.78 6.45 -23.14
C ILE A 317 4.76 5.27 -23.08
N ALA A 318 4.51 4.22 -23.88
CA ALA A 318 5.40 3.06 -23.96
C ALA A 318 6.80 3.44 -24.47
N ALA A 319 6.91 4.38 -25.42
CA ALA A 319 8.19 4.87 -25.93
C ALA A 319 8.97 5.68 -24.87
N ASP A 320 8.28 6.49 -24.06
CA ASP A 320 8.88 7.23 -22.96
C ASP A 320 9.44 6.28 -21.89
N TYR A 321 8.67 5.25 -21.54
CA TYR A 321 9.13 4.17 -20.68
C TYR A 321 10.29 3.38 -21.32
N THR A 322 10.24 3.12 -22.63
CA THR A 322 11.34 2.43 -23.34
C THR A 322 12.63 3.26 -23.29
N SER A 323 12.54 4.58 -23.47
CA SER A 323 13.67 5.51 -23.32
C SER A 323 14.27 5.45 -21.90
N LEU A 324 13.42 5.42 -20.87
CA LEU A 324 13.84 5.25 -19.49
C LEU A 324 14.51 3.88 -19.27
N SER A 325 13.86 2.79 -19.68
CA SER A 325 14.34 1.41 -19.51
C SER A 325 15.54 1.03 -20.37
N ASN A 326 15.94 1.86 -21.33
CA ASN A 326 17.23 1.74 -22.01
C ASN A 326 18.40 2.27 -21.16
N LYS A 327 18.12 3.09 -20.14
CA LYS A 327 19.10 3.54 -19.14
C LYS A 327 19.20 2.49 -18.04
N LYS A 328 19.75 1.31 -18.37
CA LYS A 328 20.00 0.25 -17.39
C LYS A 328 21.44 0.24 -16.95
N VAL A 329 21.66 0.04 -15.66
CA VAL A 329 22.98 -0.19 -15.08
C VAL A 329 23.15 -1.65 -14.70
N ALA A 330 24.37 -2.15 -14.90
CA ALA A 330 24.79 -3.46 -14.47
C ALA A 330 24.92 -3.48 -12.94
N LEU A 331 23.92 -4.01 -12.25
CA LEU A 331 24.04 -4.36 -10.84
C LEU A 331 24.76 -5.71 -10.73
N VAL A 332 26.03 -5.66 -10.36
CA VAL A 332 26.81 -6.86 -10.03
C VAL A 332 26.47 -7.25 -8.60
N GLU A 333 25.44 -8.06 -8.41
CA GLU A 333 25.16 -8.63 -7.09
C GLU A 333 26.16 -9.76 -6.83
N LYS A 334 26.67 -9.81 -5.59
CA LYS A 334 27.36 -10.99 -5.10
C LYS A 334 26.43 -12.20 -5.22
N SER A 335 27.02 -13.36 -5.51
CA SER A 335 26.32 -14.63 -5.66
C SER A 335 25.31 -14.85 -4.53
N VAL A 336 24.15 -15.40 -4.89
CA VAL A 336 23.25 -16.01 -3.91
C VAL A 336 23.98 -17.25 -3.41
N GLY A 337 24.57 -17.16 -2.22
CA GLY A 337 25.48 -18.19 -1.69
C GLY A 337 24.78 -19.54 -1.50
N GLN A 338 23.52 -19.50 -1.04
CA GLN A 338 22.72 -20.69 -0.76
C GLN A 338 21.25 -20.29 -0.56
N LEU A 339 20.32 -21.16 -0.94
CA LEU A 339 18.92 -21.08 -0.54
C LEU A 339 18.49 -22.41 0.08
N THR A 340 17.57 -22.36 1.03
CA THR A 340 16.90 -23.55 1.56
C THR A 340 15.41 -23.44 1.31
N LEU A 341 14.83 -24.43 0.65
CA LEU A 341 13.38 -24.56 0.46
C LEU A 341 12.89 -25.60 1.46
N LYS A 342 12.21 -25.14 2.52
CA LYS A 342 11.66 -26.02 3.55
C LYS A 342 10.17 -26.20 3.32
N GLU A 343 9.74 -27.40 2.94
CA GLU A 343 8.31 -27.73 2.85
C GLU A 343 7.69 -27.55 4.24
N VAL A 344 6.58 -26.82 4.32
CA VAL A 344 5.87 -26.57 5.57
C VAL A 344 4.57 -27.38 5.62
N PRO A 345 4.13 -27.82 6.80
CA PRO A 345 2.84 -28.48 6.96
C PRO A 345 1.68 -27.52 6.63
N PRO A 346 0.49 -28.04 6.26
CA PRO A 346 -0.66 -27.23 5.86
C PRO A 346 -0.99 -26.09 6.83
N TYR A 347 -0.97 -26.37 8.13
CA TYR A 347 -1.30 -25.40 9.17
C TYR A 347 -0.33 -24.21 9.28
N ILE A 348 0.91 -24.35 8.81
CA ILE A 348 1.84 -23.23 8.62
C ILE A 348 1.65 -22.64 7.22
N GLY A 349 1.46 -23.47 6.20
CA GLY A 349 1.34 -23.06 4.80
C GLY A 349 0.17 -22.14 4.48
N ILE A 350 -0.90 -22.12 5.29
CA ILE A 350 -1.99 -21.14 5.16
C ILE A 350 -1.51 -19.70 5.38
N TYR A 351 -0.42 -19.49 6.13
CA TYR A 351 0.18 -18.18 6.44
C TYR A 351 1.22 -17.71 5.43
N ARG A 352 1.35 -18.40 4.29
CA ARG A 352 2.36 -18.08 3.27
C ARG A 352 2.24 -16.67 2.66
N GLY A 353 1.04 -16.08 2.64
CA GLY A 353 0.84 -14.72 2.14
C GLY A 353 1.60 -13.67 2.96
N PHE A 354 1.68 -13.85 4.27
CA PHE A 354 2.49 -13.00 5.16
C PHE A 354 3.99 -13.15 4.91
N VAL A 355 4.44 -14.36 4.56
CA VAL A 355 5.84 -14.60 4.14
C VAL A 355 6.13 -13.99 2.76
N GLY A 356 5.18 -14.13 1.84
CA GLY A 356 5.30 -13.67 0.46
C GLY A 356 5.06 -12.18 0.29
N GLY A 357 4.45 -11.50 1.26
CA GLY A 357 3.94 -10.14 1.09
C GLY A 357 2.83 -10.07 0.02
N ASP A 358 1.93 -11.05 0.02
CA ASP A 358 0.80 -11.11 -0.91
C ASP A 358 -0.49 -11.56 -0.21
N CYS A 359 -1.58 -11.57 -0.96
CA CYS A 359 -2.91 -11.84 -0.44
C CYS A 359 -3.27 -13.34 -0.38
N SER A 360 -2.33 -14.25 -0.59
CA SER A 360 -2.60 -15.69 -0.70
C SER A 360 -3.14 -16.31 0.60
N SER A 361 -2.83 -15.72 1.76
CA SER A 361 -3.36 -16.17 3.05
C SER A 361 -4.85 -15.89 3.22
N ASP A 362 -5.36 -14.82 2.61
CA ASP A 362 -6.79 -14.48 2.69
C ASP A 362 -7.60 -15.17 1.61
N TYR A 363 -7.07 -15.22 0.38
CA TYR A 363 -7.83 -15.68 -0.79
C TYR A 363 -7.59 -17.15 -1.13
N SER A 364 -6.44 -17.71 -0.77
CA SER A 364 -6.04 -19.06 -1.17
C SER A 364 -5.60 -19.91 0.02
N ALA A 365 -6.17 -19.69 1.21
CA ALA A 365 -5.88 -20.51 2.40
C ALA A 365 -6.10 -22.01 2.15
N LEU A 366 -7.10 -22.36 1.34
CA LEU A 366 -7.43 -23.76 1.00
C LEU A 366 -6.29 -24.51 0.30
N TYR A 367 -5.44 -23.80 -0.44
CA TYR A 367 -4.36 -24.38 -1.24
C TYR A 367 -3.23 -24.98 -0.41
N ALA A 368 -3.14 -24.69 0.89
CA ALA A 368 -2.15 -25.37 1.73
C ALA A 368 -2.64 -26.76 2.17
N ASN A 369 -3.95 -27.02 2.08
CA ASN A 369 -4.59 -28.20 2.65
C ASN A 369 -4.83 -29.32 1.62
N GLY A 370 -4.60 -29.11 0.32
CA GLY A 370 -4.72 -30.20 -0.66
C GLY A 370 -3.67 -31.30 -0.42
N PRO A 371 -4.02 -32.59 -0.56
CA PRO A 371 -3.07 -33.69 -0.39
C PRO A 371 -1.94 -33.67 -1.42
N SER A 372 -2.19 -33.12 -2.59
CA SER A 372 -1.19 -32.92 -3.64
C SER A 372 -0.47 -31.59 -3.52
N ASP A 373 -0.90 -30.70 -2.63
CA ASP A 373 -0.30 -29.39 -2.48
C ASP A 373 0.98 -29.43 -1.66
N ARG A 374 1.94 -28.59 -2.04
CA ARG A 374 3.24 -28.42 -1.41
C ARG A 374 3.51 -26.94 -1.27
N VAL A 375 3.82 -26.49 -0.05
CA VAL A 375 4.21 -25.11 0.23
C VAL A 375 5.61 -25.14 0.82
N PHE A 376 6.52 -24.35 0.27
CA PHE A 376 7.89 -24.21 0.73
C PHE A 376 8.12 -22.81 1.22
N PHE A 377 8.66 -22.65 2.43
CA PHE A 377 9.27 -21.40 2.83
C PHE A 377 10.72 -21.36 2.35
N ILE A 378 11.12 -20.21 1.83
CA ILE A 378 12.43 -20.01 1.21
C ILE A 378 13.29 -19.21 2.19
N TYR A 379 14.42 -19.77 2.57
CA TYR A 379 15.38 -19.17 3.48
C TYR A 379 16.68 -18.83 2.76
N ASP A 380 17.34 -17.75 3.20
CA ASP A 380 18.70 -17.44 2.80
C ASP A 380 19.73 -18.26 3.57
N ASP A 381 21.02 -18.05 3.26
CA ASP A 381 22.17 -18.67 3.92
C ASP A 381 22.29 -18.35 5.41
N LYS A 382 21.55 -17.35 5.90
CA LYS A 382 21.48 -16.94 7.31
C LYS A 382 20.22 -17.46 8.02
N GLY A 383 19.40 -18.27 7.33
CA GLY A 383 18.14 -18.77 7.87
C GLY A 383 17.05 -17.70 7.95
N LYS A 384 17.17 -16.58 7.25
CA LYS A 384 16.12 -15.56 7.17
C LYS A 384 15.15 -15.90 6.05
N VAL A 385 13.86 -15.83 6.34
CA VAL A 385 12.80 -16.05 5.35
C VAL A 385 12.82 -14.94 4.29
N LYS A 386 12.88 -15.35 3.01
CA LYS A 386 12.85 -14.49 1.82
C LYS A 386 11.49 -14.45 1.11
N GLY A 387 10.71 -15.52 1.21
CA GLY A 387 9.46 -15.71 0.50
C GLY A 387 8.97 -17.15 0.57
N TYR A 388 8.05 -17.54 -0.32
CA TYR A 388 7.56 -18.91 -0.44
C TYR A 388 7.43 -19.36 -1.90
N ALA A 389 7.37 -20.68 -2.09
CA ALA A 389 6.97 -21.32 -3.33
C ALA A 389 5.80 -22.27 -3.04
N ALA A 390 4.81 -22.33 -3.93
CA ALA A 390 3.65 -23.21 -3.79
C ALA A 390 3.36 -23.92 -5.12
N GLY A 391 3.07 -25.21 -5.03
CA GLY A 391 2.71 -26.02 -6.17
C GLY A 391 1.82 -27.21 -5.82
N THR A 392 1.25 -27.82 -6.86
CA THR A 392 0.35 -28.98 -6.75
C THR A 392 0.89 -30.13 -7.58
N ILE A 393 0.85 -31.36 -7.06
CA ILE A 393 1.10 -32.56 -7.86
C ILE A 393 -0.11 -32.81 -8.77
N VAL A 394 0.12 -32.75 -10.08
CA VAL A 394 -0.89 -32.95 -11.14
C VAL A 394 -0.41 -34.03 -12.10
N ASP A 395 -1.29 -34.51 -12.97
CA ASP A 395 -0.91 -35.44 -14.03
C ASP A 395 -0.75 -34.71 -15.37
N VAL A 396 0.36 -34.95 -16.05
CA VAL A 396 0.68 -34.40 -17.37
C VAL A 396 1.06 -35.55 -18.29
N GLN A 397 0.23 -35.80 -19.31
CA GLN A 397 0.40 -36.93 -20.23
C GLN A 397 0.45 -38.29 -19.50
N GLY A 398 -0.32 -38.43 -18.41
CA GLY A 398 -0.39 -39.65 -17.60
C GLY A 398 0.76 -39.84 -16.61
N GLU A 399 1.67 -38.86 -16.49
CA GLU A 399 2.76 -38.90 -15.51
C GLU A 399 2.61 -37.82 -14.45
N PRO A 400 2.98 -38.09 -13.18
CA PRO A 400 2.95 -37.09 -12.13
C PRO A 400 3.96 -35.97 -12.40
N ALA A 401 3.49 -34.74 -12.31
CA ALA A 401 4.28 -33.52 -12.45
C ALA A 401 4.04 -32.59 -11.25
N PHE A 402 5.06 -31.84 -10.86
CA PHE A 402 4.89 -30.77 -9.87
C PHE A 402 4.56 -29.47 -10.61
N TYR A 403 3.31 -29.02 -10.50
CA TYR A 403 2.85 -27.75 -11.05
C TYR A 403 3.15 -26.62 -10.07
N LEU A 404 4.28 -25.95 -10.28
CA LEU A 404 4.73 -24.83 -9.47
C LEU A 404 3.99 -23.56 -9.92
N HIS A 405 2.87 -23.26 -9.26
CA HIS A 405 1.98 -22.18 -9.69
C HIS A 405 2.34 -20.81 -9.10
N THR A 406 3.03 -20.76 -7.96
CA THR A 406 3.37 -19.48 -7.30
C THR A 406 4.78 -19.51 -6.72
N ILE A 407 5.52 -18.42 -6.93
CA ILE A 407 6.68 -18.03 -6.13
C ILE A 407 6.45 -16.56 -5.75
N ALA A 408 6.58 -16.23 -4.47
CA ALA A 408 6.33 -14.87 -3.99
C ALA A 408 7.28 -14.50 -2.85
N GLY A 409 7.68 -13.22 -2.81
CA GLY A 409 8.52 -12.68 -1.75
C GLY A 409 9.29 -11.44 -2.21
N LYS A 410 9.08 -10.31 -1.52
CA LYS A 410 9.74 -9.01 -1.77
C LYS A 410 11.27 -9.05 -1.78
N LYS A 411 11.88 -10.08 -1.17
CA LYS A 411 13.33 -10.27 -1.08
C LYS A 411 13.89 -11.21 -2.15
N LEU A 412 13.04 -11.84 -2.97
CA LEU A 412 13.44 -12.77 -4.03
C LEU A 412 13.66 -12.02 -5.34
N GLY A 413 14.85 -12.13 -5.91
CA GLY A 413 15.15 -11.67 -7.26
C GLY A 413 15.06 -12.80 -8.28
N GLY A 414 15.33 -12.48 -9.55
CA GLY A 414 15.28 -13.46 -10.63
C GLY A 414 16.32 -14.59 -10.50
N LYS A 415 17.44 -14.34 -9.80
CA LYS A 415 18.47 -15.35 -9.54
C LYS A 415 17.98 -16.40 -8.56
N GLU A 416 17.41 -15.97 -7.44
CA GLU A 416 16.80 -16.87 -6.48
C GLU A 416 15.67 -17.66 -7.13
N THR A 417 14.84 -17.01 -7.96
CA THR A 417 13.82 -17.70 -8.75
C THR A 417 14.43 -18.78 -9.65
N THR A 418 15.53 -18.49 -10.34
CA THR A 418 16.20 -19.49 -11.19
C THR A 418 16.78 -20.64 -10.36
N LEU A 419 17.39 -20.35 -9.21
CA LEU A 419 17.88 -21.38 -8.28
C LEU A 419 16.76 -22.27 -7.76
N ILE A 420 15.62 -21.69 -7.40
CA ILE A 420 14.40 -22.41 -6.97
C ILE A 420 13.93 -23.35 -8.09
N LEU A 421 13.79 -22.86 -9.32
CA LEU A 421 13.36 -23.67 -10.46
C LEU A 421 14.30 -24.84 -10.73
N GLU A 422 15.61 -24.57 -10.77
CA GLU A 422 16.63 -25.59 -11.00
C GLU A 422 16.72 -26.61 -9.85
N GLY A 423 16.67 -26.14 -8.59
CA GLY A 423 16.75 -27.02 -7.42
C GLY A 423 15.53 -27.94 -7.34
N LEU A 424 14.32 -27.40 -7.51
CA LEU A 424 13.10 -28.20 -7.57
C LEU A 424 13.09 -29.18 -8.74
N SER A 425 13.62 -28.76 -9.91
CA SER A 425 13.73 -29.66 -11.06
C SER A 425 14.74 -30.79 -10.83
N GLN A 426 15.84 -30.54 -10.10
CA GLN A 426 16.84 -31.56 -9.76
C GLN A 426 16.32 -32.53 -8.69
N GLU A 427 15.57 -32.03 -7.72
CA GLU A 427 14.99 -32.80 -6.62
C GLU A 427 13.55 -33.25 -6.87
N ILE A 428 13.10 -33.25 -8.13
CA ILE A 428 11.69 -33.50 -8.49
C ILE A 428 11.17 -34.85 -7.98
N LYS A 429 12.06 -35.85 -7.92
CA LYS A 429 11.74 -37.19 -7.40
C LYS A 429 11.41 -37.18 -5.91
N ALA A 430 12.06 -36.31 -5.13
CA ALA A 430 11.75 -36.13 -3.71
C ALA A 430 10.33 -35.59 -3.49
N LEU A 431 9.76 -34.93 -4.51
CA LEU A 431 8.40 -34.42 -4.51
C LEU A 431 7.36 -35.45 -5.01
N SER A 432 7.78 -36.69 -5.28
CA SER A 432 6.95 -37.72 -5.91
C SER A 432 6.40 -37.31 -7.28
N ALA A 433 7.22 -36.59 -8.06
CA ALA A 433 6.93 -36.16 -9.42
C ALA A 433 8.07 -36.54 -10.37
N ASN A 434 7.77 -36.57 -11.67
CA ASN A 434 8.72 -36.87 -12.73
C ASN A 434 9.24 -35.63 -13.45
N LYS A 435 8.49 -34.52 -13.40
CA LYS A 435 8.84 -33.28 -14.09
C LYS A 435 8.27 -32.05 -13.37
N LEU A 436 8.96 -30.93 -13.52
CA LEU A 436 8.50 -29.61 -13.09
C LEU A 436 7.72 -28.96 -14.23
N VAL A 437 6.54 -28.41 -13.94
CA VAL A 437 5.73 -27.68 -14.92
C VAL A 437 5.32 -26.31 -14.38
N LEU A 438 5.21 -25.32 -15.27
CA LEU A 438 4.97 -23.92 -14.95
C LEU A 438 3.68 -23.39 -15.58
N PRO A 439 3.09 -22.29 -15.04
CA PRO A 439 1.88 -21.68 -15.60
C PRO A 439 2.12 -21.09 -16.99
N GLN A 440 1.03 -20.94 -17.73
CA GLN A 440 1.03 -20.22 -19.01
C GLN A 440 1.14 -18.71 -18.82
N LYS A 441 1.60 -18.01 -19.87
CA LYS A 441 1.94 -16.57 -19.83
C LYS A 441 0.83 -15.69 -19.23
N ASP A 442 -0.42 -15.96 -19.57
CA ASP A 442 -1.59 -15.24 -19.06
C ASP A 442 -1.78 -15.46 -17.55
N LYS A 443 -1.50 -16.66 -17.05
CA LYS A 443 -1.61 -17.04 -15.63
C LYS A 443 -0.46 -16.54 -14.78
N VAL A 444 0.76 -16.51 -15.32
CA VAL A 444 1.92 -15.96 -14.59
C VAL A 444 1.61 -14.52 -14.13
N SER A 445 0.94 -13.73 -14.97
CA SER A 445 0.60 -12.34 -14.64
C SER A 445 -0.43 -12.20 -13.51
N SER A 446 -1.29 -13.20 -13.29
CA SER A 446 -2.30 -13.16 -12.23
C SER A 446 -1.87 -13.90 -10.95
N LEU A 447 -0.92 -14.84 -11.06
CA LEU A 447 -0.47 -15.67 -9.94
C LEU A 447 0.81 -15.14 -9.28
N ILE A 448 1.55 -14.24 -9.95
CA ILE A 448 2.87 -13.78 -9.51
C ILE A 448 2.96 -12.26 -9.57
N ASN A 449 2.92 -11.64 -8.40
CA ASN A 449 2.86 -10.18 -8.24
C ASN A 449 4.23 -9.49 -8.30
N TYR A 450 5.32 -10.25 -8.24
CA TYR A 450 6.69 -9.69 -8.20
C TYR A 450 7.34 -9.75 -9.59
N SER A 451 7.68 -8.59 -10.15
CA SER A 451 8.19 -8.47 -11.53
C SER A 451 9.44 -9.30 -11.80
N ALA A 452 10.44 -9.25 -10.92
CA ALA A 452 11.68 -10.02 -11.08
C ALA A 452 11.43 -11.55 -11.17
N ILE A 453 10.47 -12.05 -10.39
CA ILE A 453 10.05 -13.45 -10.40
C ILE A 453 9.27 -13.75 -11.69
N LYS A 454 8.32 -12.89 -12.03
CA LYS A 454 7.49 -12.98 -13.24
C LYS A 454 8.33 -13.01 -14.51
N GLU A 455 9.25 -12.06 -14.70
CA GLU A 455 10.13 -11.97 -15.86
C GLU A 455 11.00 -13.24 -15.99
N THR A 456 11.52 -13.75 -14.87
CA THR A 456 12.31 -14.98 -14.85
C THR A 456 11.47 -16.17 -15.31
N ILE A 457 10.26 -16.34 -14.80
CA ILE A 457 9.37 -17.45 -15.21
C ILE A 457 8.97 -17.30 -16.68
N LEU A 458 8.59 -16.10 -17.12
CA LEU A 458 8.23 -15.81 -18.50
C LEU A 458 9.37 -16.15 -19.48
N SER A 459 10.61 -15.83 -19.12
CA SER A 459 11.79 -16.18 -19.93
C SER A 459 12.00 -17.70 -20.04
N ASN A 460 11.67 -18.45 -18.98
CA ASN A 460 11.82 -19.91 -18.94
C ASN A 460 10.68 -20.67 -19.63
N ILE A 461 9.57 -20.00 -19.98
CA ILE A 461 8.44 -20.60 -20.71
C ILE A 461 8.31 -20.08 -22.15
N ALA A 462 9.13 -19.11 -22.55
CA ALA A 462 9.08 -18.52 -23.89
C ALA A 462 9.33 -19.57 -24.97
N GLY A 463 8.44 -19.62 -25.98
CA GLY A 463 8.54 -20.56 -27.12
C GLY A 463 8.23 -22.02 -26.79
N LYS A 464 7.80 -22.34 -25.56
CA LYS A 464 7.48 -23.71 -25.16
C LYS A 464 6.04 -24.08 -25.53
N THR A 465 5.79 -25.39 -25.63
CA THR A 465 4.46 -25.93 -25.94
C THR A 465 3.58 -25.95 -24.70
N VAL A 466 2.35 -25.47 -24.85
CA VAL A 466 1.30 -25.53 -23.82
C VAL A 466 0.67 -26.92 -23.82
N ILE A 467 0.58 -27.56 -22.65
CA ILE A 467 0.12 -28.94 -22.46
C ILE A 467 -0.95 -28.98 -21.38
N PRO A 468 -2.07 -29.71 -21.56
CA PRO A 468 -3.10 -29.82 -20.53
C PRO A 468 -2.58 -30.53 -19.27
N ILE A 469 -3.11 -30.12 -18.12
CA ILE A 469 -2.90 -30.76 -16.83
C ILE A 469 -4.19 -31.32 -16.28
N THR A 470 -4.09 -32.41 -15.52
CA THR A 470 -5.21 -33.01 -14.80
C THR A 470 -4.94 -32.95 -13.31
N TYR A 471 -5.76 -32.20 -12.58
CA TYR A 471 -5.75 -32.25 -11.12
C TYR A 471 -6.32 -33.56 -10.62
N ARG A 472 -5.82 -34.07 -9.51
CA ARG A 472 -6.34 -35.30 -8.92
C ARG A 472 -7.75 -35.07 -8.37
N PRO A 473 -8.65 -36.07 -8.42
CA PRO A 473 -10.06 -35.90 -8.07
C PRO A 473 -10.29 -35.35 -6.65
N LEU A 474 -9.49 -35.80 -5.67
CA LEU A 474 -9.62 -35.34 -4.30
C LEU A 474 -9.27 -33.85 -4.14
N ASP A 475 -8.23 -33.36 -4.82
CA ASP A 475 -7.90 -31.93 -4.82
C ASP A 475 -9.04 -31.10 -5.45
N GLN A 476 -9.67 -31.60 -6.52
CA GLN A 476 -10.82 -30.95 -7.14
C GLN A 476 -12.03 -30.90 -6.20
N GLN A 477 -12.31 -32.00 -5.49
CA GLN A 477 -13.42 -32.06 -4.53
C GLN A 477 -13.20 -31.08 -3.38
N ILE A 478 -12.01 -31.08 -2.77
CA ILE A 478 -11.66 -30.14 -1.69
C ILE A 478 -11.83 -28.72 -2.19
N ARG A 479 -11.21 -28.37 -3.33
CA ARG A 479 -11.28 -27.01 -3.85
C ARG A 479 -12.70 -26.58 -4.20
N SER A 480 -13.54 -27.48 -4.71
CA SER A 480 -14.93 -27.15 -5.07
C SER A 480 -15.86 -27.07 -3.85
N ALA A 481 -15.69 -27.97 -2.87
CA ALA A 481 -16.56 -28.06 -1.69
C ALA A 481 -16.31 -26.93 -0.67
N PHE A 482 -15.13 -26.31 -0.71
CA PHE A 482 -14.71 -25.31 0.27
C PHE A 482 -14.53 -23.91 -0.31
N LEU A 483 -14.91 -23.67 -1.58
CA LEU A 483 -15.02 -22.31 -2.13
C LEU A 483 -15.96 -21.49 -1.24
N ASP A 484 -15.38 -20.71 -0.33
CA ASP A 484 -16.08 -19.69 0.41
C ASP A 484 -16.69 -18.76 -0.64
N PRO A 485 -18.03 -18.60 -0.71
CA PRO A 485 -18.65 -17.71 -1.69
C PRO A 485 -18.19 -16.25 -1.53
N THR A 486 -17.57 -15.91 -0.39
CA THR A 486 -16.93 -14.60 -0.16
C THR A 486 -15.46 -14.55 -0.60
N SER A 487 -14.83 -15.70 -0.89
CA SER A 487 -13.47 -15.75 -1.44
C SER A 487 -13.51 -15.18 -2.86
N LYS A 488 -12.97 -13.97 -3.03
CA LYS A 488 -12.74 -13.34 -4.34
C LYS A 488 -11.62 -14.01 -5.16
N ALA A 489 -11.23 -15.24 -4.82
CA ALA A 489 -10.13 -15.99 -5.44
C ALA A 489 -10.47 -16.50 -6.85
N ALA A 490 -10.88 -15.59 -7.74
CA ALA A 490 -11.14 -15.91 -9.14
C ALA A 490 -9.85 -16.28 -9.90
N TYR A 491 -8.68 -15.89 -9.39
CA TYR A 491 -7.42 -15.96 -10.13
C TYR A 491 -6.70 -17.31 -10.00
N ASP A 492 -6.86 -18.03 -8.88
CA ASP A 492 -6.28 -19.35 -8.68
C ASP A 492 -7.44 -20.34 -8.50
N GLN A 493 -7.96 -20.86 -9.60
CA GLN A 493 -9.00 -21.89 -9.59
C GLN A 493 -8.58 -23.05 -10.49
N VAL A 494 -8.92 -24.28 -10.10
CA VAL A 494 -8.67 -25.46 -10.94
C VAL A 494 -9.29 -25.31 -12.33
N ALA A 495 -10.47 -24.69 -12.41
CA ALA A 495 -11.18 -24.44 -13.65
C ALA A 495 -10.41 -23.49 -14.59
N THR A 496 -9.59 -22.59 -14.06
CA THR A 496 -8.83 -21.62 -14.85
C THR A 496 -7.41 -22.07 -15.14
N ASN A 497 -6.84 -22.95 -14.34
CA ASN A 497 -5.45 -23.42 -14.43
C ASN A 497 -5.36 -24.82 -15.09
N THR A 498 -5.87 -24.99 -16.31
CA THR A 498 -5.99 -26.32 -16.95
C THR A 498 -4.85 -26.72 -17.87
N HIS A 499 -3.88 -25.83 -18.11
CA HIS A 499 -2.69 -26.14 -18.91
C HIS A 499 -1.43 -25.53 -18.30
N CYS A 500 -0.29 -26.10 -18.65
CA CYS A 500 1.04 -25.72 -18.19
C CYS A 500 2.06 -25.74 -19.33
N LEU A 501 3.31 -25.41 -19.02
CA LEU A 501 4.48 -25.63 -19.87
C LEU A 501 5.52 -26.45 -19.10
N ILE A 502 6.22 -27.35 -19.78
CA ILE A 502 7.28 -28.15 -19.16
C ILE A 502 8.49 -27.26 -18.88
N TYR A 503 8.97 -27.26 -17.64
CA TYR A 503 10.24 -26.64 -17.32
C TYR A 503 11.37 -27.50 -17.87
N GLU A 504 12.31 -26.86 -18.56
CA GLU A 504 13.49 -27.52 -19.12
C GLU A 504 14.69 -26.94 -18.41
N LYS A 505 15.59 -27.81 -17.98
CA LYS A 505 16.76 -27.44 -17.20
C LYS A 505 17.62 -26.44 -17.96
N ASN A 506 18.02 -25.36 -17.31
CA ASN A 506 18.96 -24.40 -17.85
C ASN A 506 20.39 -24.94 -17.76
N GLU A 507 20.89 -25.50 -18.86
CA GLU A 507 22.24 -26.07 -18.94
C GLU A 507 23.36 -25.07 -18.59
N LYS A 508 23.12 -23.76 -18.73
CA LYS A 508 24.12 -22.71 -18.49
C LYS A 508 24.41 -22.46 -17.01
N MET A 509 23.51 -22.81 -16.09
CA MET A 509 23.73 -22.61 -14.64
C MET A 509 24.74 -23.58 -14.03
N GLY A 510 25.22 -24.56 -14.81
CA GLY A 510 26.08 -25.62 -14.31
C GLY A 510 25.33 -26.58 -13.38
N LYS A 511 26.05 -27.54 -12.79
CA LYS A 511 25.46 -28.44 -11.79
C LYS A 511 25.32 -27.67 -10.48
N LEU A 512 24.11 -27.60 -9.92
CA LEU A 512 23.91 -27.17 -8.54
C LEU A 512 24.33 -28.30 -7.59
N GLU A 513 24.64 -27.93 -6.35
CA GLU A 513 24.68 -28.87 -5.24
C GLU A 513 23.33 -28.79 -4.55
N THR A 514 22.55 -29.86 -4.70
CA THR A 514 21.28 -30.01 -4.01
C THR A 514 21.41 -31.11 -2.97
N THR A 515 20.87 -30.87 -1.78
CA THR A 515 20.73 -31.89 -0.74
C THR A 515 19.30 -31.87 -0.25
N THR A 516 18.64 -33.03 -0.32
CA THR A 516 17.30 -33.19 0.24
C THR A 516 17.38 -33.92 1.56
N THR A 517 16.78 -33.32 2.58
CA THR A 517 16.65 -33.88 3.93
C THR A 517 15.19 -33.86 4.38
N PRO A 518 14.78 -34.70 5.34
CA PRO A 518 13.48 -34.56 5.96
C PRO A 518 13.35 -33.20 6.67
N ALA A 519 12.29 -32.47 6.40
CA ALA A 519 11.97 -31.22 7.08
C ALA A 519 11.38 -31.52 8.46
N ILE A 520 12.13 -31.13 9.50
CA ILE A 520 11.71 -31.30 10.89
C ILE A 520 11.00 -30.03 11.37
N PHE A 521 9.81 -30.21 11.93
CA PHE A 521 9.07 -29.17 12.66
C PHE A 521 8.78 -29.68 14.06
N SER A 522 9.03 -28.82 15.05
CA SER A 522 8.60 -29.10 16.42
C SER A 522 7.08 -29.05 16.44
N PRO A 523 6.38 -30.10 16.90
CA PRO A 523 4.93 -30.03 17.04
C PRO A 523 4.56 -28.92 18.03
N PHE A 524 3.43 -28.25 17.79
CA PHE A 524 2.89 -27.34 18.77
C PHE A 524 2.56 -28.10 20.07
N SER A 525 3.03 -27.55 21.18
CA SER A 525 2.73 -28.04 22.53
C SER A 525 1.89 -27.00 23.23
N LYS A 526 0.80 -27.42 23.89
CA LYS A 526 -0.07 -26.50 24.66
C LYS A 526 0.67 -25.88 25.85
N GLU A 527 1.74 -26.53 26.28
CA GLU A 527 2.67 -26.06 27.29
C GLU A 527 3.60 -24.95 26.74
N ASP A 528 3.82 -24.92 25.42
CA ASP A 528 4.54 -23.84 24.74
C ASP A 528 3.62 -22.61 24.59
N LYS A 529 3.48 -21.88 25.70
CA LYS A 529 2.73 -20.62 25.71
C LYS A 529 3.50 -19.49 24.98
N GLY A 530 4.69 -19.75 24.45
CA GLY A 530 5.66 -18.74 24.07
C GLY A 530 6.24 -18.01 25.28
N ASP A 531 7.18 -17.12 25.02
CA ASP A 531 7.73 -16.25 26.07
C ASP A 531 6.71 -15.19 26.52
N LYS A 532 6.74 -14.84 27.79
CA LYS A 532 5.83 -13.86 28.40
C LYS A 532 5.95 -12.49 27.71
N LEU A 533 7.16 -12.09 27.35
CA LEU A 533 7.39 -10.85 26.60
C LEU A 533 6.76 -10.90 25.21
N ASP A 534 6.87 -12.02 24.49
CA ASP A 534 6.29 -12.15 23.14
C ASP A 534 4.76 -12.11 23.16
N ARG A 535 4.12 -12.76 24.16
CA ARG A 535 2.66 -12.63 24.39
C ARG A 535 2.24 -11.18 24.61
N PHE A 536 2.97 -10.47 25.46
CA PHE A 536 2.67 -9.08 25.76
C PHE A 536 2.81 -8.21 24.51
N LEU A 537 3.96 -8.29 23.82
CA LEU A 537 4.21 -7.53 22.59
C LEU A 537 3.20 -7.83 21.49
N PHE A 538 2.78 -9.08 21.34
CA PHE A 538 1.74 -9.45 20.38
C PHE A 538 0.39 -8.78 20.70
N ALA A 539 -0.01 -8.75 21.97
CA ALA A 539 -1.22 -8.04 22.35
C ALA A 539 -1.13 -6.53 22.07
N LEU A 540 0.07 -5.95 22.18
CA LEU A 540 0.29 -4.55 21.84
C LEU A 540 0.20 -4.31 20.32
N ASP A 541 0.72 -5.21 19.49
CA ASP A 541 0.55 -5.14 18.04
C ASP A 541 -0.94 -5.14 17.67
N LEU A 542 -1.73 -6.05 18.27
CA LEU A 542 -3.18 -6.11 18.07
C LEU A 542 -3.87 -4.81 18.51
N ALA A 543 -3.49 -4.25 19.65
CA ALA A 543 -4.05 -2.98 20.10
C ALA A 543 -3.70 -1.82 19.16
N SER A 544 -2.53 -1.84 18.53
CA SER A 544 -2.09 -0.80 17.59
C SER A 544 -2.90 -0.73 16.30
N ILE A 545 -3.60 -1.81 15.96
CA ILE A 545 -4.48 -1.95 14.78
C ILE A 545 -5.96 -2.00 15.14
N ASP A 546 -6.35 -1.35 16.24
CA ASP A 546 -7.73 -1.24 16.71
C ASP A 546 -8.41 -2.61 16.95
N ARG A 547 -7.63 -3.60 17.42
CA ARG A 547 -8.12 -4.91 17.88
C ARG A 547 -8.00 -5.03 19.40
N GLU A 548 -8.35 -3.98 20.13
CA GLU A 548 -8.13 -3.92 21.59
C GLU A 548 -8.93 -4.96 22.37
N ASP A 549 -10.05 -5.40 21.85
CA ASP A 549 -10.88 -6.49 22.39
C ASP A 549 -10.15 -7.85 22.30
N THR A 550 -9.41 -8.09 21.22
CA THR A 550 -8.57 -9.29 21.08
C THR A 550 -7.30 -9.16 21.92
N ALA A 551 -6.65 -7.99 21.89
CA ALA A 551 -5.51 -7.68 22.76
C ALA A 551 -5.87 -7.84 24.25
N LEU A 552 -7.05 -7.39 24.67
CA LEU A 552 -7.52 -7.49 26.05
C LEU A 552 -7.61 -8.95 26.51
N LYS A 553 -8.07 -9.86 25.65
CA LYS A 553 -8.13 -11.29 25.98
C LYS A 553 -6.76 -11.84 26.36
N ILE A 554 -5.72 -11.44 25.63
CA ILE A 554 -4.32 -11.81 25.92
C ILE A 554 -3.87 -11.10 27.20
N LEU A 555 -4.11 -9.80 27.31
CA LEU A 555 -3.59 -8.97 28.39
C LEU A 555 -4.21 -9.25 29.78
N LYS A 556 -5.33 -9.99 29.83
CA LYS A 556 -5.91 -10.50 31.10
C LYS A 556 -4.90 -11.33 31.91
N GLU A 557 -4.02 -12.09 31.27
CA GLU A 557 -2.98 -12.86 31.98
C GLU A 557 -1.93 -11.97 32.68
N PHE A 558 -1.86 -10.70 32.27
CA PHE A 558 -1.01 -9.67 32.86
C PHE A 558 -1.77 -8.79 33.86
N ASN A 559 -2.96 -9.22 34.29
CA ASN A 559 -3.88 -8.46 35.15
C ASN A 559 -4.39 -7.15 34.51
N ILE A 560 -4.39 -7.07 33.18
CA ILE A 560 -5.02 -5.97 32.43
C ILE A 560 -6.39 -6.47 31.98
N ASN A 561 -7.41 -6.17 32.79
CA ASN A 561 -8.78 -6.68 32.60
C ASN A 561 -9.74 -5.64 32.00
N ASP A 562 -9.21 -4.53 31.48
CA ASP A 562 -9.99 -3.38 31.01
C ASP A 562 -9.45 -2.85 29.68
N ILE A 563 -10.34 -2.70 28.69
CA ILE A 563 -10.01 -2.17 27.37
C ILE A 563 -9.47 -0.73 27.45
N ALA A 564 -9.90 0.07 28.43
CA ALA A 564 -9.39 1.41 28.63
C ALA A 564 -7.90 1.40 29.03
N LYS A 565 -7.47 0.39 29.80
CA LYS A 565 -6.06 0.18 30.11
C LYS A 565 -5.26 -0.25 28.88
N VAL A 566 -5.81 -1.13 28.03
CA VAL A 566 -5.17 -1.51 26.76
C VAL A 566 -4.98 -0.29 25.87
N LYS A 567 -6.03 0.52 25.69
CA LYS A 567 -5.97 1.79 24.95
C LYS A 567 -4.95 2.76 25.54
N LYS A 568 -4.87 2.84 26.87
CA LYS A 568 -3.86 3.66 27.57
C LYS A 568 -2.43 3.16 27.29
N ILE A 569 -2.18 1.85 27.36
CA ILE A 569 -0.86 1.28 27.06
C ILE A 569 -0.51 1.50 25.60
N ASN A 570 -1.47 1.31 24.68
CA ASN A 570 -1.29 1.59 23.26
C ASN A 570 -0.93 3.07 23.00
N LYS A 571 -1.67 3.99 23.63
CA LYS A 571 -1.39 5.43 23.59
C LYS A 571 0.02 5.74 24.12
N LEU A 572 0.42 5.09 25.22
CA LEU A 572 1.73 5.21 25.80
C LEU A 572 2.81 4.69 24.87
N LEU A 573 2.67 3.51 24.24
CA LEU A 573 3.67 2.92 23.34
C LEU A 573 4.07 3.86 22.22
N HIS A 574 3.08 4.48 21.58
CA HIS A 574 3.28 5.47 20.53
C HIS A 574 3.60 6.87 21.06
N ASN A 575 3.78 7.03 22.37
CA ASN A 575 4.02 8.30 23.06
C ASN A 575 3.08 9.41 22.56
N ARG A 576 1.78 9.13 22.40
CA ARG A 576 0.80 10.10 21.88
C ARG A 576 0.53 11.26 22.86
N ASP A 577 1.05 11.16 24.08
CA ASP A 577 1.10 12.25 25.07
C ASP A 577 2.38 13.09 24.97
N HIS A 578 3.21 12.85 23.95
CA HIS A 578 4.43 13.60 23.60
C HIS A 578 5.38 13.86 24.79
N GLN A 579 5.49 12.88 25.70
CA GLN A 579 6.37 12.98 26.85
C GLN A 579 7.82 13.07 26.37
N SER A 580 8.68 13.77 27.11
CA SER A 580 10.12 13.73 26.83
C SER A 580 10.63 12.29 26.84
N LEU A 581 11.68 11.98 26.09
CA LEU A 581 12.20 10.64 25.89
C LEU A 581 12.53 9.99 27.23
N GLY A 582 13.14 10.75 28.15
CA GLY A 582 13.41 10.29 29.51
C GLY A 582 12.15 9.90 30.27
N LYS A 583 11.09 10.72 30.19
CA LYS A 583 9.81 10.47 30.87
C LYS A 583 9.01 9.35 30.20
N TYR A 584 8.99 9.29 28.87
CA TYR A 584 8.40 8.21 28.09
C TYR A 584 9.03 6.86 28.47
N VAL A 585 10.37 6.76 28.43
CA VAL A 585 11.09 5.54 28.81
C VAL A 585 10.83 5.18 30.28
N ALA A 586 10.76 6.16 31.19
CA ALA A 586 10.46 5.90 32.59
C ALA A 586 9.02 5.38 32.80
N ILE A 587 8.02 5.99 32.16
CA ILE A 587 6.61 5.58 32.28
C ILE A 587 6.41 4.20 31.65
N LEU A 588 6.82 4.03 30.39
CA LEU A 588 6.65 2.78 29.67
C LEU A 588 7.47 1.67 30.32
N GLY A 589 8.69 1.96 30.76
CA GLY A 589 9.50 1.04 31.55
C GLY A 589 8.84 0.65 32.87
N GLY A 590 8.14 1.58 33.54
CA GLY A 590 7.32 1.31 34.71
C GLY A 590 6.17 0.33 34.42
N VAL A 591 5.39 0.61 33.37
CA VAL A 591 4.29 -0.27 32.92
C VAL A 591 4.79 -1.66 32.58
N LEU A 592 5.86 -1.78 31.78
CA LEU A 592 6.46 -3.08 31.46
C LEU A 592 6.95 -3.79 32.73
N LYS A 593 7.59 -3.06 33.64
CA LYS A 593 8.10 -3.62 34.90
C LYS A 593 6.99 -4.13 35.81
N GLU A 594 5.84 -3.46 35.89
CA GLU A 594 4.64 -3.93 36.62
C GLU A 594 4.16 -5.29 36.11
N HIS A 595 4.41 -5.58 34.84
CA HIS A 595 4.08 -6.85 34.20
C HIS A 595 5.26 -7.84 34.15
N GLY A 596 6.36 -7.53 34.85
CA GLY A 596 7.56 -8.38 34.91
C GLY A 596 8.35 -8.41 33.60
N ILE A 597 8.24 -7.35 32.80
CA ILE A 597 8.92 -7.21 31.51
C ILE A 597 10.02 -6.15 31.62
N HIS A 598 11.23 -6.47 31.17
CA HIS A 598 12.33 -5.52 31.16
C HIS A 598 12.30 -4.67 29.88
N PHE A 599 12.26 -3.34 30.02
CA PHE A 599 12.17 -2.42 28.86
C PHE A 599 13.28 -2.63 27.82
N LYS A 600 14.51 -2.85 28.27
CA LYS A 600 15.65 -3.12 27.37
C LYS A 600 15.43 -4.36 26.52
N GLU A 601 14.88 -5.43 27.11
CA GLU A 601 14.63 -6.69 26.41
C GLU A 601 13.50 -6.53 25.40
N ALA A 602 12.43 -5.83 25.78
CA ALA A 602 11.34 -5.49 24.86
C ALA A 602 11.85 -4.68 23.67
N LEU A 603 12.70 -3.67 23.90
CA LEU A 603 13.30 -2.84 22.87
C LEU A 603 14.25 -3.64 21.95
N GLU A 604 15.00 -4.60 22.49
CA GLU A 604 15.90 -5.45 21.71
C GLU A 604 15.14 -6.41 20.80
N ARG A 605 14.00 -6.94 21.25
CA ARG A 605 13.17 -7.87 20.46
C ARG A 605 12.25 -7.17 19.46
N ARG A 606 11.69 -6.00 19.81
CA ARG A 606 10.69 -5.28 19.02
C ARG A 606 10.91 -3.77 19.01
N GLY A 607 12.14 -3.36 18.70
CA GLY A 607 12.52 -1.95 18.61
C GLY A 607 11.61 -1.14 17.69
N ASP A 608 11.17 -1.75 16.59
CA ASP A 608 10.21 -1.19 15.62
C ASP A 608 8.92 -0.66 16.27
N LEU A 609 8.40 -1.38 17.28
CA LEU A 609 7.17 -0.99 17.98
C LEU A 609 7.38 0.28 18.84
N PHE A 610 8.60 0.46 19.36
CA PHE A 610 8.96 1.59 20.23
C PHE A 610 9.53 2.78 19.46
N ASP A 611 10.05 2.56 18.25
CA ASP A 611 10.69 3.59 17.44
C ASP A 611 9.73 4.78 17.23
N ILE A 612 8.45 4.54 16.94
CA ILE A 612 7.43 5.61 16.84
C ILE A 612 7.29 6.40 18.14
N GLY A 613 7.25 5.74 19.30
CA GLY A 613 7.14 6.42 20.59
C GLY A 613 8.38 7.25 20.94
N ILE A 614 9.56 6.75 20.57
CA ILE A 614 10.82 7.48 20.72
C ILE A 614 10.83 8.72 19.82
N LEU A 615 10.39 8.58 18.57
CA LEU A 615 10.29 9.69 17.63
C LEU A 615 9.26 10.75 18.06
N ASN A 616 8.14 10.31 18.64
CA ASN A 616 7.07 11.18 19.14
C ASN A 616 7.41 11.91 20.45
N ALA A 617 8.57 11.66 21.05
CA ALA A 617 9.00 12.38 22.23
C ALA A 617 9.26 13.86 21.95
N SER A 618 8.81 14.74 22.85
CA SER A 618 8.93 16.21 22.67
C SER A 618 10.36 16.74 22.57
N ASP A 619 11.33 15.97 23.06
CA ASP A 619 12.76 16.25 23.00
C ASP A 619 13.53 15.21 22.15
N SER A 620 12.85 14.46 21.27
CA SER A 620 13.49 13.44 20.42
C SER A 620 14.60 14.05 19.53
N MET A 621 14.44 15.31 19.13
CA MET A 621 15.39 16.06 18.31
C MET A 621 16.28 17.01 19.10
N SER A 622 16.25 16.96 20.44
CA SER A 622 17.18 17.77 21.26
C SER A 622 18.63 17.35 21.02
N GLU A 623 19.59 18.24 21.27
CA GLU A 623 21.02 17.93 21.07
C GLU A 623 21.44 16.63 21.77
N SER A 624 20.94 16.40 22.99
CA SER A 624 21.24 15.20 23.79
C SER A 624 20.61 13.90 23.26
N ASN A 625 19.53 13.97 22.49
CA ASN A 625 18.81 12.80 21.96
C ASN A 625 18.94 12.62 20.44
N SER A 626 19.36 13.65 19.71
CA SER A 626 19.44 13.72 18.25
C SER A 626 20.22 12.55 17.64
N ALA A 627 21.35 12.16 18.24
CA ALA A 627 22.16 11.03 17.80
C ALA A 627 21.41 9.70 17.92
N ARG A 628 20.59 9.55 18.98
CA ARG A 628 19.78 8.33 19.21
C ARG A 628 18.60 8.26 18.25
N SER A 629 17.89 9.37 18.05
CA SER A 629 16.81 9.49 17.07
C SER A 629 17.33 9.28 15.65
N SER A 630 18.47 9.87 15.29
CA SER A 630 19.16 9.66 14.02
C SER A 630 19.52 8.18 13.77
N LYS A 631 19.97 7.47 14.82
CA LYS A 631 20.23 6.02 14.73
C LYS A 631 18.94 5.21 14.52
N ILE A 632 17.80 5.66 15.03
CA ILE A 632 16.49 5.03 14.79
C ILE A 632 16.01 5.33 13.36
N PHE A 633 16.06 6.60 12.96
CA PHE A 633 15.75 7.01 11.59
C PHE A 633 16.57 6.25 10.54
N SER A 634 17.89 6.09 10.72
CA SER A 634 18.73 5.32 9.80
C SER A 634 18.40 3.81 9.71
N LYS A 635 17.63 3.27 10.65
CA LYS A 635 17.11 1.89 10.58
C LYS A 635 15.76 1.81 9.89
N MET A 636 14.92 2.84 10.05
CA MET A 636 13.59 2.91 9.47
C MET A 636 13.61 3.27 7.98
N TYR A 637 14.60 4.06 7.58
CA TYR A 637 14.73 4.59 6.22
C TYR A 637 15.96 4.00 5.54
N LYS A 638 15.90 3.86 4.21
CA LYS A 638 17.09 3.52 3.43
C LYS A 638 18.15 4.60 3.65
N LYS A 639 19.43 4.23 3.50
CA LYS A 639 20.54 5.15 3.77
C LYS A 639 20.39 6.48 3.00
N GLU A 640 19.92 6.43 1.76
CA GLU A 640 19.70 7.61 0.92
C GLU A 640 18.53 8.49 1.44
N GLU A 641 17.41 7.88 1.83
CA GLU A 641 16.25 8.55 2.43
C GLU A 641 16.61 9.19 3.78
N PHE A 642 17.41 8.47 4.58
CA PHE A 642 17.95 8.97 5.83
C PHE A 642 18.89 10.15 5.59
N GLU A 643 19.81 10.09 4.63
CA GLU A 643 20.72 11.20 4.31
C GLU A 643 19.95 12.45 3.83
N GLU A 644 18.84 12.28 3.12
CA GLU A 644 17.97 13.38 2.68
C GLU A 644 17.15 13.97 3.83
N LEU A 645 16.52 13.13 4.67
CA LEU A 645 15.89 13.57 5.91
C LEU A 645 16.91 14.25 6.84
N ASN A 646 18.12 13.73 6.94
CA ASN A 646 19.18 14.28 7.76
C ASN A 646 19.70 15.62 7.21
N LYS A 647 19.69 15.83 5.88
CA LYS A 647 19.92 17.15 5.27
C LYS A 647 18.77 18.12 5.56
N ILE A 648 17.53 17.64 5.61
CA ILE A 648 16.36 18.46 5.98
C ILE A 648 16.42 18.83 7.47
N PHE A 649 16.76 17.88 8.35
CA PHE A 649 16.74 18.04 9.82
C PHE A 649 18.02 18.68 10.39
N LEU A 650 19.20 18.35 9.88
CA LEU A 650 20.49 18.86 10.35
C LEU A 650 21.16 19.83 9.37
N GLY A 651 20.81 19.80 8.09
CA GLY A 651 21.33 20.72 7.07
C GLY A 651 20.56 22.05 6.98
N SER A 652 19.48 22.22 7.75
CA SER A 652 18.68 23.46 7.79
C SER A 652 18.76 24.18 9.13
N ASP A 653 19.98 24.47 9.60
CA ASP A 653 20.26 25.34 10.74
C ASP A 653 19.57 26.73 10.68
N GLN A 654 19.03 27.14 9.51
CA GLN A 654 18.32 28.42 9.34
C GLN A 654 16.78 28.35 9.37
N LYS A 655 16.12 27.24 9.01
CA LYS A 655 14.65 27.20 8.95
C LYS A 655 14.01 26.63 10.21
N TYR A 656 14.63 25.63 10.85
CA TYR A 656 14.15 25.12 12.13
C TYR A 656 14.55 26.03 13.31
N SER A 657 15.69 26.71 13.22
CA SER A 657 16.02 27.78 14.17
C SER A 657 15.07 28.97 14.04
N ALA A 658 14.51 29.27 12.87
CA ALA A 658 13.49 30.31 12.72
C ALA A 658 12.19 30.00 13.48
N LEU A 659 11.80 28.73 13.62
CA LEU A 659 10.62 28.34 14.42
C LEU A 659 10.89 28.43 15.94
N ASN A 660 12.09 28.02 16.38
CA ASN A 660 12.50 28.09 17.78
C ASN A 660 12.90 29.52 18.21
N ASN A 661 13.26 30.38 17.25
CA ASN A 661 13.66 31.78 17.42
C ASN A 661 12.60 32.80 16.95
N ASN A 662 11.42 32.38 16.48
CA ASN A 662 10.30 33.29 16.22
C ASN A 662 9.75 33.80 17.56
N THR A 663 10.47 34.78 18.06
CA THR A 663 10.24 35.45 19.34
C THR A 663 8.85 36.11 19.35
N SER A 664 8.31 36.50 18.19
CA SER A 664 6.94 37.04 18.08
C SER A 664 5.90 35.98 18.42
N PHE A 665 5.88 34.86 17.69
CA PHE A 665 4.92 33.77 17.92
C PHE A 665 5.05 33.21 19.34
N LYS A 666 6.27 32.96 19.81
CA LYS A 666 6.53 32.46 21.16
C LYS A 666 6.08 33.45 22.24
N ASN A 667 6.32 34.75 22.06
CA ASN A 667 5.90 35.76 23.03
C ASN A 667 4.40 36.00 22.99
N GLN A 668 3.76 35.99 21.82
CA GLN A 668 2.30 36.09 21.71
C GLN A 668 1.62 34.87 22.34
N PHE A 669 2.15 33.68 22.09
CA PHE A 669 1.69 32.44 22.72
C PHE A 669 1.87 32.47 24.24
N LEU A 670 3.06 32.81 24.75
CA LEU A 670 3.32 32.93 26.19
C LEU A 670 2.50 34.05 26.84
N LYS A 671 2.24 35.16 26.13
CA LYS A 671 1.38 36.27 26.57
C LYS A 671 -0.08 35.83 26.66
N LEU A 672 -0.58 35.06 25.69
CA LEU A 672 -1.90 34.46 25.72
C LEU A 672 -2.02 33.48 26.90
N CYS A 673 -1.11 32.50 27.01
CA CYS A 673 -1.08 31.54 28.13
C CYS A 673 -1.00 32.24 29.50
N SER A 674 -0.16 33.27 29.63
CA SER A 674 -0.04 34.05 30.87
C SER A 674 -1.35 34.79 31.21
N LYS A 675 -2.03 35.39 30.22
CA LYS A 675 -3.35 36.00 30.44
C LYS A 675 -4.38 34.95 30.89
N PHE A 676 -4.33 33.73 30.35
CA PHE A 676 -5.20 32.62 30.78
C PHE A 676 -4.96 32.19 32.22
N ASP A 677 -3.71 31.95 32.59
CA ASP A 677 -3.36 31.56 33.96
C ASP A 677 -3.76 32.61 35.00
N HIS A 678 -3.88 33.87 34.58
CA HIS A 678 -4.25 35.00 35.43
C HIS A 678 -5.71 35.48 35.22
N GLN A 679 -6.55 34.72 34.51
CA GLN A 679 -7.95 35.04 34.21
C GLN A 679 -8.17 36.44 33.58
N LYS A 680 -7.21 36.96 32.82
CA LYS A 680 -7.33 38.24 32.12
C LYS A 680 -8.05 38.06 30.78
N GLU A 681 -8.77 39.10 30.36
CA GLU A 681 -9.47 39.13 29.09
C GLU A 681 -8.48 39.11 27.91
N VAL A 682 -8.76 38.26 26.93
CA VAL A 682 -8.04 38.18 25.66
C VAL A 682 -8.91 38.87 24.63
N THR A 683 -8.35 39.83 23.92
CA THR A 683 -9.09 40.61 22.91
C THR A 683 -9.16 39.86 21.57
N ASP A 684 -10.17 40.17 20.76
CA ASP A 684 -10.35 39.56 19.43
C ASP A 684 -9.17 39.88 18.49
N GLU A 685 -8.54 41.04 18.65
CA GLU A 685 -7.34 41.45 17.90
C GLU A 685 -6.14 40.55 18.26
N GLU A 686 -5.88 40.29 19.55
CA GLU A 686 -4.81 39.38 19.99
C GLU A 686 -5.03 37.93 19.57
N LEU A 687 -6.31 37.51 19.47
CA LEU A 687 -6.71 36.19 18.97
C LEU A 687 -6.48 36.09 17.46
N ASN A 688 -6.85 37.11 16.70
CA ASN A 688 -6.65 37.15 15.25
C ASN A 688 -5.16 37.20 14.89
N ASP A 689 -4.36 38.04 15.55
CA ASP A 689 -2.91 38.12 15.36
C ASP A 689 -2.24 36.76 15.58
N PHE A 690 -2.62 36.04 16.65
CA PHE A 690 -2.10 34.71 16.94
C PHE A 690 -2.45 33.69 15.85
N PHE A 691 -3.67 33.74 15.29
CA PHE A 691 -4.11 32.81 14.26
C PHE A 691 -3.54 33.14 12.87
N GLU A 692 -3.32 34.42 12.55
CA GLU A 692 -2.58 34.84 11.34
C GLU A 692 -1.11 34.41 11.41
N ASP A 693 -0.47 34.61 12.57
CA ASP A 693 0.89 34.12 12.80
C ASP A 693 0.94 32.60 12.68
N LEU A 694 -0.02 31.85 13.26
CA LEU A 694 -0.10 30.38 13.20
C LEU A 694 -0.30 29.85 11.77
N THR A 695 -1.14 30.51 10.96
CA THR A 695 -1.40 30.12 9.56
C THR A 695 -0.22 30.44 8.64
N SER A 696 0.53 31.51 8.91
CA SER A 696 1.74 31.86 8.15
C SER A 696 2.88 30.85 8.28
N VAL A 697 2.91 30.03 9.35
CA VAL A 697 3.99 29.05 9.59
C VAL A 697 3.80 27.72 8.84
N GLY A 698 2.64 27.48 8.22
CA GLY A 698 2.41 26.34 7.31
C GLY A 698 2.54 24.93 7.90
N THR A 699 2.72 24.78 9.22
CA THR A 699 2.97 23.48 9.88
C THR A 699 1.88 23.14 10.89
N PHE A 700 0.72 22.70 10.41
CA PHE A 700 -0.37 22.16 11.24
C PHE A 700 -0.17 20.73 11.80
N PRO A 701 0.64 19.80 11.21
CA PRO A 701 0.68 18.41 11.70
C PRO A 701 1.34 18.21 13.07
N PHE A 702 1.93 19.26 13.67
CA PHE A 702 2.80 19.15 14.83
C PHE A 702 2.35 19.96 16.06
N LEU A 703 1.12 20.49 16.05
CA LEU A 703 0.56 21.18 17.22
C LEU A 703 0.27 20.16 18.33
N SER A 704 0.80 20.38 19.54
CA SER A 704 0.55 19.48 20.66
C SER A 704 -0.93 19.46 21.07
N HIS A 705 -1.37 18.35 21.66
CA HIS A 705 -2.75 18.21 22.16
C HIS A 705 -3.12 19.33 23.15
N GLU A 706 -2.19 19.78 24.00
CA GLU A 706 -2.37 20.91 24.91
C GLU A 706 -2.59 22.23 24.18
N LEU A 707 -1.92 22.43 23.04
CA LEU A 707 -2.10 23.62 22.21
C LEU A 707 -3.48 23.63 21.54
N VAL A 708 -3.89 22.48 21.02
CA VAL A 708 -5.24 22.28 20.46
C VAL A 708 -6.30 22.51 21.54
N GLN A 709 -6.12 21.91 22.73
CA GLN A 709 -7.01 22.08 23.86
C GLN A 709 -7.09 23.55 24.33
N ALA A 710 -5.95 24.25 24.38
CA ALA A 710 -5.90 25.67 24.72
C ALA A 710 -6.64 26.52 23.67
N CYS A 711 -6.41 26.27 22.37
CA CYS A 711 -7.10 26.94 21.27
C CYS A 711 -8.61 26.67 21.31
N VAL A 712 -9.03 25.44 21.62
CA VAL A 712 -10.44 25.06 21.74
C VAL A 712 -11.09 25.72 22.96
N ASN A 713 -10.39 25.78 24.10
CA ASN A 713 -10.87 26.48 25.29
C ASN A 713 -10.97 28.00 25.06
N LEU A 714 -10.06 28.56 24.25
CA LEU A 714 -10.05 29.94 23.77
C LEU A 714 -11.29 30.22 22.91
N LEU A 715 -11.50 29.40 21.90
CA LEU A 715 -12.61 29.53 20.95
C LEU A 715 -13.97 29.22 21.62
N ALA A 716 -14.03 28.31 22.59
CA ALA A 716 -15.26 27.94 23.30
C ALA A 716 -15.87 29.05 24.17
N LYS A 717 -15.15 30.16 24.40
CA LYS A 717 -15.68 31.35 25.09
C LYS A 717 -16.62 32.17 24.21
N ASP A 718 -16.46 32.11 22.90
CA ASP A 718 -17.31 32.78 21.93
C ASP A 718 -17.69 31.79 20.81
N SER A 719 -18.96 31.34 20.83
CA SER A 719 -19.46 30.39 19.84
C SER A 719 -19.33 30.91 18.41
N GLU A 720 -19.51 32.21 18.17
CA GLU A 720 -19.48 32.78 16.82
C GLU A 720 -18.05 32.76 16.24
N ILE A 721 -17.05 33.00 17.09
CA ILE A 721 -15.62 32.90 16.73
C ILE A 721 -15.21 31.44 16.55
N LEU A 722 -15.67 30.52 17.41
CA LEU A 722 -15.41 29.08 17.26
C LEU A 722 -15.86 28.59 15.88
N PHE A 723 -17.11 28.88 15.47
CA PHE A 723 -17.66 28.36 14.22
C PHE A 723 -17.14 29.06 12.97
N SER A 724 -16.87 30.37 13.02
CA SER A 724 -16.22 31.08 11.90
C SER A 724 -14.77 30.62 11.66
N LYS A 725 -14.05 30.25 12.72
CA LYS A 725 -12.65 29.77 12.64
C LYS A 725 -12.52 28.24 12.54
N LEU A 726 -13.56 27.45 12.81
CA LEU A 726 -13.59 25.99 12.60
C LEU A 726 -13.28 25.61 11.14
N ARG A 727 -13.56 26.49 10.16
CA ARG A 727 -13.12 26.34 8.76
C ARG A 727 -11.59 26.30 8.61
N LEU A 728 -10.83 27.01 9.46
CA LEU A 728 -9.36 27.04 9.42
C LEU A 728 -8.74 25.76 9.99
N PHE A 729 -9.43 25.04 10.88
CA PHE A 729 -8.96 23.79 11.49
C PHE A 729 -9.09 22.55 10.58
N LYS A 730 -9.65 22.71 9.37
CA LYS A 730 -9.89 21.66 8.36
C LYS A 730 -8.62 20.87 7.98
N GLN A 731 -7.42 21.40 8.25
CA GLN A 731 -6.12 20.88 7.79
C GLN A 731 -5.37 19.96 8.77
N GLY A 732 -5.95 19.51 9.90
CA GLY A 732 -5.31 18.42 10.69
C GLY A 732 -5.70 18.25 12.15
N VAL A 733 -6.47 19.18 12.73
CA VAL A 733 -6.80 19.20 14.17
C VAL A 733 -8.15 18.53 14.48
N VAL A 734 -8.99 18.39 13.45
CA VAL A 734 -10.39 17.92 13.51
C VAL A 734 -10.63 16.61 14.27
N PRO A 735 -9.79 15.55 14.15
CA PRO A 735 -10.07 14.27 14.81
C PRO A 735 -10.02 14.28 16.34
N PHE A 736 -9.49 15.35 16.93
CA PHE A 736 -9.30 15.47 18.39
C PHE A 736 -10.41 16.27 19.07
N LEU A 737 -11.12 17.13 18.35
CA LEU A 737 -12.10 18.07 18.92
C LEU A 737 -13.27 17.39 19.64
N PRO A 738 -13.90 16.32 19.11
CA PRO A 738 -15.03 15.66 19.78
C PRO A 738 -14.63 14.92 21.07
N LYS A 739 -13.32 14.69 21.30
CA LYS A 739 -12.82 14.05 22.53
C LYS A 739 -12.65 15.05 23.67
N ILE A 740 -12.94 16.33 23.43
CA ILE A 740 -12.85 17.41 24.41
C ILE A 740 -14.24 17.65 25.00
N PRO A 741 -14.48 17.33 26.30
CA PRO A 741 -15.81 17.45 26.90
C PRO A 741 -16.43 18.85 26.79
N GLN A 742 -15.61 19.91 26.90
CA GLN A 742 -16.09 21.29 26.75
C GLN A 742 -16.56 21.61 25.32
N PHE A 743 -15.92 21.00 24.31
CA PHE A 743 -16.34 21.14 22.92
C PHE A 743 -17.68 20.43 22.71
N VAL A 744 -17.82 19.20 23.22
CA VAL A 744 -19.07 18.42 23.18
C VAL A 744 -20.22 19.19 23.82
N GLU A 745 -20.00 19.76 25.01
CA GLU A 745 -20.99 20.57 25.72
C GLU A 745 -21.40 21.80 24.91
N LYS A 746 -20.45 22.49 24.28
CA LYS A 746 -20.71 23.70 23.48
C LYS A 746 -21.39 23.41 22.16
N ILE A 747 -21.00 22.33 21.45
CA ILE A 747 -21.74 21.84 20.27
C ILE A 747 -23.18 21.51 20.67
N THR A 748 -23.37 20.79 21.77
CA THR A 748 -24.70 20.46 22.30
C THR A 748 -25.51 21.72 22.61
N GLN A 749 -24.91 22.72 23.26
CA GLN A 749 -25.56 23.99 23.56
C GLN A 749 -25.93 24.76 22.29
N ALA A 750 -25.03 24.82 21.30
CA ALA A 750 -25.23 25.50 20.03
C ALA A 750 -26.33 24.82 19.19
N ILE A 751 -26.36 23.48 19.15
CA ILE A 751 -27.45 22.71 18.55
C ILE A 751 -28.77 23.00 19.24
N HIS A 752 -28.82 23.10 20.57
CA HIS A 752 -30.07 23.44 21.26
C HIS A 752 -30.51 24.89 20.97
N GLN A 753 -29.58 25.83 20.90
CA GLN A 753 -29.85 27.24 20.63
C GLN A 753 -30.18 27.53 19.15
N GLY A 754 -29.75 26.69 18.22
CA GLY A 754 -30.05 26.83 16.79
C GLY A 754 -29.23 27.89 16.08
N THR A 755 -28.10 28.29 16.66
CA THR A 755 -27.30 29.42 16.19
C THR A 755 -26.40 29.09 15.00
N VAL A 756 -26.10 27.80 14.78
CA VAL A 756 -25.08 27.33 13.80
C VAL A 756 -25.39 25.94 13.25
N ASP A 757 -26.68 25.60 13.11
CA ASP A 757 -27.12 24.24 12.75
C ASP A 757 -26.46 23.72 11.46
N LYS A 758 -26.26 24.59 10.45
CA LYS A 758 -25.68 24.22 9.15
C LYS A 758 -24.18 23.95 9.23
N GLU A 759 -23.44 24.79 9.93
CA GLU A 759 -22.01 24.64 10.19
C GLU A 759 -21.76 23.37 11.01
N ILE A 760 -22.62 23.08 12.00
CA ILE A 760 -22.55 21.85 12.78
C ILE A 760 -22.87 20.64 11.90
N ALA A 761 -23.92 20.68 11.08
CA ALA A 761 -24.24 19.58 10.16
C ALA A 761 -23.08 19.31 9.19
N TRP A 762 -22.43 20.34 8.66
CA TRP A 762 -21.27 20.18 7.79
C TRP A 762 -20.02 19.70 8.52
N PHE A 763 -19.73 20.22 9.71
CA PHE A 763 -18.45 19.99 10.37
C PHE A 763 -18.47 18.76 11.28
N VAL A 764 -19.54 18.58 12.03
CA VAL A 764 -19.67 17.51 13.03
C VAL A 764 -20.19 16.23 12.38
N LEU A 765 -21.15 16.32 11.45
CA LEU A 765 -21.73 15.11 10.84
C LEU A 765 -20.93 14.57 9.65
N SER A 766 -20.01 15.34 9.07
CA SER A 766 -19.10 14.84 8.02
C SER A 766 -18.00 13.91 8.54
N GLN A 767 -17.79 13.90 9.86
CA GLN A 767 -16.80 13.06 10.56
C GLN A 767 -17.50 11.87 11.22
N PRO A 768 -16.85 10.70 11.35
CA PRO A 768 -17.47 9.52 11.97
C PRO A 768 -17.79 9.67 13.47
N HIS A 769 -17.42 10.78 14.10
CA HIS A 769 -17.59 10.99 15.55
C HIS A 769 -19.03 11.22 16.00
N TRP A 770 -19.95 11.62 15.12
CA TRP A 770 -21.37 11.73 15.47
C TRP A 770 -21.97 10.39 15.92
N LYS A 771 -21.36 9.25 15.57
CA LYS A 771 -21.76 7.92 16.07
C LYS A 771 -21.61 7.79 17.59
N GLU A 772 -20.68 8.54 18.19
CA GLU A 772 -20.47 8.56 19.64
C GLU A 772 -21.42 9.55 20.33
N HIS A 773 -22.06 10.42 19.55
CA HIS A 773 -22.99 11.46 19.99
C HIS A 773 -24.25 11.51 19.09
N PRO A 774 -25.01 10.41 18.96
CA PRO A 774 -26.19 10.36 18.09
C PRO A 774 -27.25 11.41 18.47
N GLU A 775 -27.27 11.85 19.74
CA GLU A 775 -28.15 12.90 20.25
C GLU A 775 -28.00 14.23 19.50
N TRP A 776 -26.83 14.51 18.92
CA TRP A 776 -26.61 15.69 18.08
C TRP A 776 -27.39 15.61 16.78
N VAL A 777 -27.38 14.44 16.14
CA VAL A 777 -28.12 14.19 14.91
C VAL A 777 -29.61 14.21 15.20
N GLU A 778 -30.05 13.58 16.28
CA GLU A 778 -31.46 13.61 16.70
C GLU A 778 -31.97 15.02 16.94
N ALA A 779 -31.19 15.86 17.63
CA ALA A 779 -31.58 17.24 17.92
C ALA A 779 -31.67 18.09 16.63
N LEU A 780 -30.76 17.90 15.68
CA LEU A 780 -30.81 18.56 14.36
C LEU A 780 -31.99 18.04 13.51
N ILE A 781 -32.22 16.72 13.47
CA ILE A 781 -33.38 16.10 12.82
C ILE A 781 -34.67 16.62 13.42
N LYS A 782 -34.76 16.79 14.75
CA LYS A 782 -35.96 17.33 15.40
C LYS A 782 -36.23 18.77 14.98
N LYS A 783 -35.18 19.57 14.82
CA LYS A 783 -35.27 20.98 14.38
C LYS A 783 -35.64 21.13 12.91
N GLY A 784 -35.06 20.36 12.00
CA GLY A 784 -35.41 20.38 10.57
C GLY A 784 -34.74 21.43 9.72
N THR A 785 -33.73 22.09 10.26
CA THR A 785 -33.02 23.18 9.60
C THR A 785 -31.95 22.67 8.62
N VAL A 786 -31.56 21.40 8.72
CA VAL A 786 -30.38 20.81 8.04
C VAL A 786 -30.58 19.36 7.57
N ASP A 787 -31.83 18.97 7.29
CA ASP A 787 -32.19 17.59 6.94
C ASP A 787 -31.47 17.09 5.67
N LYS A 788 -31.17 18.00 4.72
CA LYS A 788 -30.43 17.68 3.49
C LYS A 788 -28.98 17.33 3.78
N GLU A 789 -28.32 18.13 4.62
CA GLU A 789 -26.94 17.91 5.05
C GLU A 789 -26.80 16.62 5.85
N ILE A 790 -27.76 16.34 6.76
CA ILE A 790 -27.82 15.08 7.50
C ILE A 790 -27.91 13.90 6.52
N ALA A 791 -28.84 13.94 5.55
CA ALA A 791 -28.97 12.87 4.57
C ALA A 791 -27.68 12.67 3.74
N GLN A 792 -27.00 13.75 3.38
CA GLN A 792 -25.78 13.70 2.58
C GLN A 792 -24.57 13.15 3.37
N TYR A 793 -24.42 13.49 4.66
CA TYR A 793 -23.21 13.17 5.42
C TYR A 793 -23.36 12.02 6.41
N VAL A 794 -24.55 11.78 6.95
CA VAL A 794 -24.81 10.68 7.90
C VAL A 794 -25.13 9.38 7.14
N LEU A 795 -26.06 9.43 6.18
CA LEU A 795 -26.49 8.24 5.45
C LEU A 795 -25.46 7.72 4.43
N SER A 796 -24.49 8.55 4.03
CA SER A 796 -23.38 8.13 3.15
C SER A 796 -22.26 7.39 3.89
N LYS A 797 -22.29 7.31 5.22
CA LYS A 797 -21.23 6.69 6.03
C LYS A 797 -21.67 5.32 6.54
N PRO A 798 -20.83 4.28 6.46
CA PRO A 798 -21.21 2.92 6.88
C PRO A 798 -21.68 2.79 8.34
N HIS A 799 -21.33 3.76 9.20
CA HIS A 799 -21.71 3.80 10.62
C HIS A 799 -23.20 4.08 10.87
N TRP A 800 -24.01 4.52 9.90
CA TRP A 800 -25.46 4.67 10.11
C TRP A 800 -26.16 3.35 10.44
N ASN A 801 -25.58 2.22 10.04
CA ASN A 801 -26.08 0.89 10.41
C ASN A 801 -26.08 0.64 11.93
N GLU A 802 -25.29 1.41 12.68
CA GLU A 802 -25.22 1.34 14.15
C GLU A 802 -26.38 2.13 14.81
N HIS A 803 -27.05 3.02 14.07
CA HIS A 803 -28.12 3.92 14.54
C HIS A 803 -29.32 3.97 13.59
N PRO A 804 -30.04 2.85 13.35
CA PRO A 804 -31.17 2.79 12.44
C PRO A 804 -32.32 3.74 12.82
N GLU A 805 -32.46 4.09 14.10
CA GLU A 805 -33.46 5.04 14.62
C GLU A 805 -33.36 6.44 14.00
N LEU A 806 -32.16 6.87 13.60
CA LEU A 806 -31.95 8.18 12.96
C LEU A 806 -32.54 8.21 11.54
N VAL A 807 -32.47 7.08 10.84
CA VAL A 807 -33.08 6.91 9.50
C VAL A 807 -34.59 6.92 9.60
N GLU A 808 -35.15 6.22 10.59
CA GLU A 808 -36.59 6.24 10.86
C GLU A 808 -37.09 7.65 11.22
N ALA A 809 -36.33 8.40 12.03
CA ALA A 809 -36.65 9.77 12.39
C ALA A 809 -36.68 10.71 11.18
N LEU A 810 -35.71 10.58 10.26
CA LEU A 810 -35.66 11.33 9.00
C LEU A 810 -36.81 10.95 8.05
N ILE A 811 -37.08 9.65 7.88
CA ILE A 811 -38.18 9.14 7.03
C ILE A 811 -39.53 9.65 7.56
N LYS A 812 -39.75 9.56 8.88
CA LYS A 812 -41.00 10.00 9.51
C LYS A 812 -41.26 11.49 9.33
N LYS A 813 -40.20 12.29 9.18
CA LYS A 813 -40.29 13.72 8.94
C LYS A 813 -40.60 14.10 7.49
N GLY A 814 -40.50 13.13 6.57
CA GLY A 814 -40.83 13.32 5.16
C GLY A 814 -39.80 14.13 4.37
N THR A 815 -38.61 14.36 4.91
CA THR A 815 -37.54 15.15 4.25
C THR A 815 -36.62 14.33 3.36
N VAL A 816 -36.74 13.00 3.37
CA VAL A 816 -36.00 12.08 2.48
C VAL A 816 -36.94 11.52 1.42
N ASP A 817 -37.21 12.29 0.37
CA ASP A 817 -37.91 11.75 -0.79
C ASP A 817 -36.97 10.81 -1.56
N LYS A 818 -37.44 9.58 -1.82
CA LYS A 818 -36.71 8.47 -2.45
C LYS A 818 -36.01 8.90 -3.75
N LYS A 819 -34.68 8.98 -3.72
CA LYS A 819 -33.82 8.74 -4.89
C LYS A 819 -32.73 7.75 -4.53
#